data_AF-A0A916BZD2-F1
#
_entry.id   AF-A0A916BZD2-F1
#
_cell.length_a   1.000
_cell.length_b   1.000
_cell.length_c   1.000
_cell.angle_alpha   90.00
_cell.angle_beta   90.00
_cell.angle_gamma   90.00
#
_symmetry.space_group_name_H-M   'P 1'
#
loop_
_entity.id
_entity.type
_entity.pdbx_description
1 polymer ?
#
loop_
_entity_poly.entity_id
_entity_poly.type
_entity_poly.pdbx_seq_one_letter_code
_entity_poly.pdbx_strand_id
1 'polypeptide(L)'
;MRTRILSSLLILIVLAGCNTPTPPPTAKPSATAIAVPQIEPSATVVPAGAPQTRSTLPRPAVTYPARPTATPFEAPEESEEGVYADIDNGLKIRYPDRWMAMPPEQDSGLLQYFASPGGAIIAGVMVNPAGNEELETLGGEVRDAILSGLQSIKVVSDQADRLADGRAAWTSVATAKREDDTSLKVSVTTALNGGRAYTIFVFGIPAEFDQQQADITALTTSMTLEQPRMYGIARDQALVLAGGESTNPREYDPATTHGSGDKLLFSGLVSFDPQLNLVPDLASSWDISPDGTVYTFHLRPDARFHNGRPVTTYDVIYSWERAADPQTRSDTVLTYLSDIVGVKERHAGEADFISGLTAIDEHTLQVTIDAPKPYFLQKLTYPTAFVLDEENVTSGAEWYRAPNGTGPYRLARWDSFKSLLYERNEDFYLEPAKIPYIIYPLYTGDPLRLYESGGIDVTGIGGSNLPRFQDPDEPMHAELRDGINMCTGMIIFDNQQPPFDDPKVRQAFSLAFNREQYIDIVMQNNALPAYGPLPPGLPGYNTALQGLPYDPEQARQLLAESKYGGVDQLPPIIYTAGGHGSDIGGSVSALAQMWQQNLGITITVENLEPDKYSDLVHAGQHGQLFSGGWCADYPDPENFADVLFHTGAQQNQGHYSNPQVDALLEQARIERDVAKRMQLYQQAEQLIVDEAAVLFTTHSLSHVLVKPYLQGYVLTPISIPLERYLSIDADKMK
;
A
#
# COMPACT_ATOMS: atom_id res chain seq x y z
N MET A 1 6.25 -25.91 -5.14
CA MET A 1 7.09 -26.60 -4.12
C MET A 1 8.48 -27.02 -4.64
N ARG A 2 8.60 -27.62 -5.83
CA ARG A 2 9.85 -28.26 -6.31
C ARG A 2 11.09 -27.36 -6.54
N THR A 3 10.93 -26.09 -6.91
CA THR A 3 12.06 -25.27 -7.41
C THR A 3 12.87 -24.55 -6.33
N ARG A 4 12.34 -24.34 -5.10
CA ARG A 4 13.05 -23.60 -4.02
C ARG A 4 13.75 -24.49 -3.00
N ILE A 5 13.36 -25.76 -2.87
CA ILE A 5 14.02 -26.71 -1.95
C ILE A 5 15.47 -27.01 -2.40
N LEU A 6 15.75 -26.90 -3.71
CA LEU A 6 17.09 -27.16 -4.26
C LEU A 6 18.18 -26.22 -3.74
N SER A 7 17.88 -24.95 -3.47
CA SER A 7 18.90 -23.95 -3.10
C SER A 7 19.41 -24.14 -1.66
N SER A 8 18.49 -24.45 -0.74
CA SER A 8 18.77 -24.59 0.69
C SER A 8 19.42 -25.93 1.04
N LEU A 9 19.06 -27.00 0.32
CA LEU A 9 19.66 -28.32 0.52
C LEU A 9 21.14 -28.35 0.10
N LEU A 10 21.51 -27.56 -0.93
CA LEU A 10 22.89 -27.47 -1.42
C LEU A 10 23.85 -26.85 -0.39
N ILE A 11 23.38 -25.93 0.46
CA ILE A 11 24.16 -25.29 1.53
C ILE A 11 24.24 -26.17 2.79
N LEU A 12 23.16 -26.89 3.14
CA LEU A 12 23.15 -27.90 4.23
C LEU A 12 24.17 -29.03 4.00
N ILE A 13 24.36 -29.39 2.73
CA ILE A 13 25.37 -30.34 2.25
C ILE A 13 26.80 -29.80 2.44
N VAL A 14 27.03 -28.48 2.43
CA VAL A 14 28.36 -27.90 2.68
C VAL A 14 28.71 -27.90 4.18
N LEU A 15 27.74 -27.66 5.07
CA LEU A 15 27.99 -27.52 6.51
C LEU A 15 28.35 -28.83 7.23
N ALA A 16 27.85 -29.98 6.77
CA ALA A 16 28.20 -31.28 7.36
C ALA A 16 29.67 -31.72 7.09
N GLY A 17 30.44 -30.97 6.27
CA GLY A 17 31.81 -31.31 5.86
C GLY A 17 32.93 -30.47 6.48
N CYS A 18 32.64 -29.41 7.25
CA CYS A 18 33.68 -28.50 7.73
C CYS A 18 33.92 -28.63 9.24
N ASN A 19 34.94 -29.39 9.62
CA ASN A 19 35.44 -29.40 10.99
C ASN A 19 36.51 -28.31 11.20
N THR A 20 36.29 -27.52 12.27
CA THR A 20 37.15 -26.51 12.94
C THR A 20 37.30 -25.10 12.34
N PRO A 21 36.83 -24.06 13.05
CA PRO A 21 37.39 -22.72 12.98
C PRO A 21 38.15 -22.35 14.27
N THR A 22 39.41 -21.97 14.11
CA THR A 22 40.23 -21.24 15.10
C THR A 22 39.68 -19.81 15.28
N PRO A 23 39.69 -19.23 16.50
CA PRO A 23 39.12 -17.91 16.72
C PRO A 23 40.07 -16.79 16.26
N PRO A 24 39.59 -15.73 15.59
CA PRO A 24 40.38 -14.54 15.36
C PRO A 24 40.32 -13.58 16.58
N PRO A 25 41.34 -12.72 16.77
CA PRO A 25 41.52 -11.92 17.96
C PRO A 25 40.58 -10.72 18.04
N THR A 26 40.17 -10.40 19.27
CA THR A 26 39.44 -9.20 19.67
C THR A 26 40.21 -7.93 19.36
N ALA A 27 39.63 -7.03 18.56
CA ALA A 27 40.05 -5.64 18.43
C ALA A 27 38.84 -4.72 18.62
N LYS A 28 38.91 -3.85 19.63
CA LYS A 28 37.96 -2.75 19.87
C LYS A 28 38.21 -1.61 18.87
N PRO A 29 37.18 -1.04 18.22
CA PRO A 29 37.31 0.25 17.55
C PRO A 29 37.14 1.39 18.55
N SER A 30 38.11 2.31 18.55
CA SER A 30 38.06 3.61 19.20
C SER A 30 37.16 4.54 18.40
N ALA A 31 36.16 5.14 19.04
CA ALA A 31 35.37 6.23 18.47
C ALA A 31 36.16 7.53 18.52
N THR A 32 36.31 8.22 17.39
CA THR A 32 36.78 9.60 17.33
C THR A 32 35.68 10.43 16.68
N ALA A 33 35.02 11.26 17.48
CA ALA A 33 34.03 12.23 17.04
C ALA A 33 34.70 13.36 16.25
N ILE A 34 34.15 13.71 15.08
CA ILE A 34 34.51 14.90 14.31
C ILE A 34 33.37 15.91 14.50
N ALA A 35 33.70 17.07 15.07
CA ALA A 35 32.78 18.18 15.26
C ALA A 35 32.54 18.93 13.94
N VAL A 36 31.26 19.22 13.64
CA VAL A 36 30.83 20.10 12.55
C VAL A 36 30.51 21.48 13.14
N PRO A 37 30.97 22.61 12.57
CA PRO A 37 30.69 23.94 13.10
C PRO A 37 29.28 24.42 12.73
N GLN A 38 28.59 25.02 13.70
CA GLN A 38 27.31 25.69 13.53
C GLN A 38 27.47 26.99 12.72
N ILE A 39 26.55 27.21 11.77
CA ILE A 39 26.36 28.47 11.07
C ILE A 39 24.96 28.97 11.43
N GLU A 40 24.89 30.10 12.12
CA GLU A 40 23.64 30.84 12.37
C GLU A 40 23.27 31.70 11.15
N PRO A 41 22.02 31.68 10.67
CA PRO A 41 21.51 32.72 9.78
C PRO A 41 20.80 33.83 10.56
N SER A 42 21.27 35.06 10.38
CA SER A 42 20.58 36.28 10.78
C SER A 42 19.54 36.66 9.73
N ALA A 43 18.26 36.75 10.12
CA ALA A 43 17.18 37.24 9.26
C ALA A 43 16.49 38.44 9.93
N THR A 44 16.37 39.54 9.18
CA THR A 44 15.79 40.81 9.59
C THR A 44 14.28 40.79 9.33
N VAL A 45 13.47 41.03 10.37
CA VAL A 45 12.00 41.03 10.31
C VAL A 45 11.46 42.39 9.83
N VAL A 46 10.52 42.37 8.88
CA VAL A 46 9.68 43.53 8.49
C VAL A 46 8.29 43.34 9.14
N PRO A 47 7.62 44.37 9.69
CA PRO A 47 6.38 44.17 10.45
C PRO A 47 5.13 44.05 9.56
N ALA A 48 4.26 43.11 9.92
CA ALA A 48 2.94 42.85 9.34
C ALA A 48 1.87 43.87 9.79
N GLY A 49 0.83 44.00 8.97
CA GLY A 49 -0.34 44.87 9.18
C GLY A 49 -1.29 44.41 10.30
N ALA A 50 -2.32 45.21 10.57
CA ALA A 50 -3.17 45.13 11.74
C ALA A 50 -4.00 43.81 11.86
N PRO A 51 -4.18 43.28 13.08
CA PRO A 51 -4.85 42.00 13.31
C PRO A 51 -6.38 42.06 13.11
N GLN A 52 -6.91 41.07 12.38
CA GLN A 52 -8.34 40.75 12.37
C GLN A 52 -8.69 40.01 13.67
N THR A 53 -9.78 40.39 14.33
CA THR A 53 -10.18 39.79 15.63
C THR A 53 -11.19 38.67 15.41
N ARG A 54 -10.80 37.45 15.77
CA ARG A 54 -11.66 36.26 15.82
C ARG A 54 -12.60 36.35 17.03
N SER A 55 -13.86 35.96 16.85
CA SER A 55 -14.75 35.73 18.00
C SER A 55 -14.33 34.43 18.68
N THR A 56 -13.64 34.53 19.81
CA THR A 56 -13.19 33.38 20.61
C THR A 56 -14.06 33.27 21.85
N LEU A 57 -14.91 32.24 21.91
CA LEU A 57 -15.34 31.71 23.20
C LEU A 57 -14.12 31.04 23.86
N PRO A 58 -13.89 31.25 25.16
CA PRO A 58 -12.74 30.65 25.86
C PRO A 58 -12.88 29.12 25.93
N ARG A 59 -11.85 28.40 25.49
CA ARG A 59 -11.72 26.93 25.64
C ARG A 59 -11.66 26.60 27.14
N PRO A 60 -12.58 25.79 27.70
CA PRO A 60 -12.51 25.41 29.10
C PRO A 60 -11.25 24.56 29.35
N ALA A 61 -10.53 24.84 30.44
CA ALA A 61 -9.42 24.02 30.90
C ALA A 61 -9.97 22.71 31.48
N VAL A 62 -9.78 21.61 30.75
CA VAL A 62 -10.19 20.27 31.21
C VAL A 62 -8.94 19.52 31.68
N THR A 63 -8.93 19.10 32.95
CA THR A 63 -7.93 18.18 33.48
C THR A 63 -8.37 16.74 33.27
N TYR A 64 -7.61 15.99 32.49
CA TYR A 64 -7.95 14.61 32.10
C TYR A 64 -7.25 13.56 32.98
N PRO A 65 -7.87 12.39 33.18
CA PRO A 65 -7.20 11.23 33.75
C PRO A 65 -6.02 10.77 32.88
N ALA A 66 -5.06 10.08 33.49
CA ALA A 66 -3.86 9.59 32.81
C ALA A 66 -4.19 8.76 31.56
N ARG A 67 -3.34 8.90 30.52
CA ARG A 67 -3.34 8.09 29.29
C ARG A 67 -3.76 6.64 29.60
N PRO A 68 -4.80 6.10 28.95
CA PRO A 68 -4.86 4.66 28.77
C PRO A 68 -3.61 4.32 27.96
N THR A 69 -2.60 3.76 28.62
CA THR A 69 -1.54 3.05 27.92
C THR A 69 -2.23 1.98 27.10
N ALA A 70 -1.88 1.87 25.81
CA ALA A 70 -2.12 0.65 25.03
C ALA A 70 -1.86 -0.54 25.97
N THR A 71 -2.79 -1.49 26.02
CA THR A 71 -2.61 -2.67 26.88
C THR A 71 -1.22 -3.21 26.57
N PRO A 72 -0.28 -3.25 27.55
CA PRO A 72 1.08 -3.65 27.25
C PRO A 72 1.02 -5.02 26.63
N PHE A 73 1.39 -5.08 25.34
CA PHE A 73 1.48 -6.35 24.66
C PHE A 73 2.58 -7.13 25.37
N GLU A 74 2.24 -8.30 25.93
CA GLU A 74 3.21 -9.17 26.57
C GLU A 74 4.33 -9.45 25.57
N ALA A 75 5.55 -9.08 25.93
CA ALA A 75 6.73 -9.51 25.18
C ALA A 75 6.65 -11.03 25.02
N PRO A 76 7.04 -11.60 23.87
CA PRO A 76 7.05 -13.05 23.69
C PRO A 76 7.75 -13.68 24.90
N GLU A 77 7.10 -14.66 25.54
CA GLU A 77 7.63 -15.38 26.70
C GLU A 77 9.10 -15.73 26.43
N GLU A 78 9.99 -15.43 27.39
CA GLU A 78 11.40 -15.83 27.30
C GLU A 78 11.47 -17.32 26.92
N SER A 79 12.23 -17.63 25.86
CA SER A 79 12.36 -18.99 25.34
C SER A 79 12.81 -19.94 26.46
N GLU A 80 11.96 -20.91 26.82
CA GLU A 80 12.33 -21.99 27.74
C GLU A 80 13.59 -22.68 27.19
N GLU A 81 14.60 -22.87 28.04
CA GLU A 81 15.85 -23.52 27.63
C GLU A 81 15.56 -24.92 27.05
N GLY A 82 16.04 -25.20 25.83
CA GLY A 82 15.76 -26.46 25.14
C GLY A 82 14.43 -26.50 24.37
N VAL A 83 13.70 -25.38 24.28
CA VAL A 83 12.46 -25.27 23.51
C VAL A 83 12.58 -24.16 22.46
N TYR A 84 12.33 -24.52 21.21
CA TYR A 84 12.06 -23.57 20.15
C TYR A 84 10.56 -23.31 20.08
N ALA A 85 10.16 -22.04 20.14
CA ALA A 85 8.78 -21.62 20.01
C ALA A 85 8.65 -20.59 18.87
N ASP A 86 7.77 -20.89 17.91
CA ASP A 86 7.31 -19.99 16.88
C ASP A 86 5.81 -19.79 17.04
N ILE A 87 5.46 -18.76 17.82
CA ILE A 87 4.08 -18.42 18.16
C ILE A 87 3.31 -17.98 16.91
N ASP A 88 3.97 -17.30 15.97
CA ASP A 88 3.38 -16.83 14.71
C ASP A 88 2.89 -17.99 13.84
N ASN A 89 3.59 -19.12 13.88
CA ASN A 89 3.19 -20.36 13.22
C ASN A 89 2.48 -21.36 14.14
N GLY A 90 2.31 -21.07 15.43
CA GLY A 90 1.69 -21.97 16.40
C GLY A 90 2.49 -23.26 16.59
N LEU A 91 3.82 -23.17 16.66
CA LEU A 91 4.72 -24.30 16.70
C LEU A 91 5.62 -24.23 17.95
N LYS A 92 5.74 -25.34 18.68
CA LYS A 92 6.76 -25.54 19.71
C LYS A 92 7.47 -26.87 19.48
N ILE A 93 8.79 -26.87 19.61
CA ILE A 93 9.63 -28.07 19.48
C ILE A 93 10.61 -28.08 20.64
N ARG A 94 10.61 -29.17 21.40
CA ARG A 94 11.66 -29.43 22.40
C ARG A 94 12.79 -30.19 21.72
N TYR A 95 13.99 -29.62 21.73
CA TYR A 95 15.17 -30.26 21.16
C TYR A 95 16.03 -30.90 22.26
N PRO A 96 16.78 -31.98 21.95
CA PRO A 96 17.54 -32.71 22.95
C PRO A 96 18.62 -31.86 23.65
N ASP A 97 18.94 -32.21 24.89
CA ASP A 97 20.01 -31.55 25.64
C ASP A 97 21.32 -31.57 24.84
N ARG A 98 22.04 -30.44 24.84
CA ARG A 98 23.30 -30.20 24.10
C ARG A 98 23.16 -30.05 22.58
N TRP A 99 21.98 -30.24 22.00
CA TRP A 99 21.74 -29.78 20.63
C TRP A 99 21.67 -28.26 20.61
N MET A 100 22.06 -27.67 19.49
CA MET A 100 22.06 -26.22 19.29
C MET A 100 20.95 -25.82 18.31
N ALA A 101 20.15 -24.85 18.71
CA ALA A 101 19.23 -24.15 17.82
C ALA A 101 19.99 -23.05 17.07
N MET A 102 19.94 -23.06 15.73
CA MET A 102 20.59 -22.06 14.88
C MET A 102 19.56 -21.36 13.98
N PRO A 103 19.63 -20.02 13.83
CA PRO A 103 18.69 -19.31 12.97
C PRO A 103 18.83 -19.76 11.51
N PRO A 104 17.74 -19.76 10.74
CA PRO A 104 17.79 -20.08 9.32
C PRO A 104 18.53 -18.99 8.53
N GLU A 105 19.10 -19.35 7.38
CA GLU A 105 19.56 -18.36 6.40
C GLU A 105 18.35 -17.64 5.78
N GLN A 106 18.54 -16.37 5.39
CA GLN A 106 17.53 -15.61 4.66
C GLN A 106 17.08 -16.39 3.42
N ASP A 107 15.78 -16.36 3.14
CA ASP A 107 15.13 -17.02 1.99
C ASP A 107 15.23 -18.56 1.93
N SER A 108 15.69 -19.22 3.00
CA SER A 108 15.78 -20.69 3.06
C SER A 108 14.42 -21.40 3.11
N GLY A 109 13.33 -20.69 3.43
CA GLY A 109 12.01 -21.28 3.63
C GLY A 109 11.89 -22.17 4.87
N LEU A 110 12.92 -22.19 5.72
CA LEU A 110 12.93 -22.90 7.00
C LEU A 110 12.68 -21.93 8.15
N LEU A 111 12.01 -22.42 9.19
CA LEU A 111 11.75 -21.66 10.41
C LEU A 111 12.95 -21.73 11.37
N GLN A 112 13.62 -22.88 11.45
CA GLN A 112 14.67 -23.15 12.44
C GLN A 112 15.54 -24.35 12.05
N TYR A 113 16.80 -24.32 12.48
CA TYR A 113 17.69 -25.49 12.48
C TYR A 113 18.01 -25.98 13.89
N PHE A 114 18.24 -27.29 14.00
CA PHE A 114 18.86 -27.92 15.15
C PHE A 114 20.06 -28.75 14.72
N ALA A 115 21.15 -28.71 15.48
CA ALA A 115 22.33 -29.51 15.22
C ALA A 115 22.75 -30.28 16.48
N SER A 116 23.10 -31.56 16.31
CA SER A 116 23.71 -32.35 17.38
C SER A 116 25.11 -31.84 17.72
N PRO A 117 25.68 -32.17 18.89
CA PRO A 117 27.08 -31.88 19.19
C PRO A 117 28.01 -32.33 18.07
N GLY A 118 28.85 -31.42 17.56
CA GLY A 118 29.77 -31.69 16.45
C GLY A 118 29.15 -31.70 15.06
N GLY A 119 27.85 -31.43 14.90
CA GLY A 119 27.20 -31.26 13.59
C GLY A 119 26.90 -32.55 12.82
N ALA A 120 27.04 -33.71 13.46
CA ALA A 120 26.79 -35.04 12.89
C ALA A 120 25.34 -35.25 12.39
N ILE A 121 24.37 -34.70 13.11
CA ILE A 121 22.96 -34.69 12.76
C ILE A 121 22.49 -33.25 12.65
N ILE A 122 21.75 -32.96 11.58
CA ILE A 122 21.10 -31.67 11.37
C ILE A 122 19.62 -31.92 11.14
N ALA A 123 18.79 -31.12 11.80
CA ALA A 123 17.36 -31.09 11.60
C ALA A 123 16.92 -29.70 11.14
N GLY A 124 15.99 -29.65 10.20
CA GLY A 124 15.34 -28.44 9.72
C GLY A 124 13.84 -28.51 9.93
N VAL A 125 13.25 -27.35 10.20
CA VAL A 125 11.81 -27.19 10.41
C VAL A 125 11.22 -26.30 9.35
N MET A 126 10.09 -26.69 8.76
CA MET A 126 9.36 -25.88 7.79
C MET A 126 7.85 -25.99 7.98
N VAL A 127 7.15 -24.94 7.56
CA VAL A 127 5.69 -24.89 7.52
C VAL A 127 5.26 -24.49 6.13
N ASN A 128 4.38 -25.29 5.53
CA ASN A 128 3.82 -25.06 4.21
C ASN A 128 2.29 -25.05 4.29
N PRO A 129 1.58 -24.34 3.41
CA PRO A 129 0.15 -24.58 3.24
C PRO A 129 -0.12 -26.04 2.87
N ALA A 130 -1.22 -26.58 3.40
CA ALA A 130 -1.76 -27.87 3.05
C ALA A 130 -3.12 -27.64 2.40
N GLY A 131 -3.33 -28.19 1.20
CA GLY A 131 -4.66 -28.26 0.59
C GLY A 131 -5.56 -29.25 1.34
N ASN A 132 -6.62 -29.70 0.69
CA ASN A 132 -7.51 -30.75 1.22
C ASN A 132 -6.93 -32.17 1.07
N GLU A 133 -5.61 -32.28 1.03
CA GLU A 133 -4.91 -33.55 0.82
C GLU A 133 -4.87 -34.37 2.12
N GLU A 134 -4.95 -35.69 1.97
CA GLU A 134 -4.74 -36.59 3.10
C GLU A 134 -3.27 -36.55 3.55
N LEU A 135 -3.06 -36.64 4.87
CA LEU A 135 -1.75 -36.53 5.51
C LEU A 135 -0.69 -37.50 4.92
N GLU A 136 -1.10 -38.70 4.52
CA GLU A 136 -0.22 -39.69 3.87
C GLU A 136 0.32 -39.18 2.52
N THR A 137 -0.58 -38.73 1.65
CA THR A 137 -0.23 -38.19 0.33
C THR A 137 0.70 -37.00 0.47
N LEU A 138 0.30 -36.02 1.30
CA LEU A 138 1.09 -34.82 1.52
C LEU A 138 2.46 -35.13 2.16
N GLY A 139 2.49 -36.04 3.14
CA GLY A 139 3.73 -36.50 3.76
C GLY A 139 4.69 -37.12 2.73
N GLY A 140 4.15 -37.92 1.80
CA GLY A 140 4.92 -38.47 0.68
C GLY A 140 5.46 -37.42 -0.28
N GLU A 141 4.64 -36.42 -0.65
CA GLU A 141 5.07 -35.32 -1.51
C GLU A 141 6.15 -34.45 -0.87
N VAL A 142 5.98 -34.11 0.41
CA VAL A 142 6.97 -33.36 1.20
C VAL A 142 8.28 -34.14 1.28
N ARG A 143 8.23 -35.45 1.56
CA ARG A 143 9.41 -36.32 1.53
C ARG A 143 10.11 -36.26 0.18
N ASP A 144 9.39 -36.47 -0.90
CA ASP A 144 9.98 -36.51 -2.25
C ASP A 144 10.59 -35.15 -2.62
N ALA A 145 9.97 -34.07 -2.18
CA ALA A 145 10.49 -32.73 -2.36
C ALA A 145 11.79 -32.50 -1.56
N ILE A 146 11.87 -32.95 -0.31
CA ILE A 146 13.08 -32.86 0.53
C ILE A 146 14.22 -33.73 0.00
N LEU A 147 13.91 -34.91 -0.53
CA LEU A 147 14.90 -35.82 -1.11
C LEU A 147 15.33 -35.41 -2.53
N SER A 148 14.65 -34.42 -3.12
CA SER A 148 14.97 -33.92 -4.46
C SER A 148 16.40 -33.39 -4.54
N GLY A 149 17.18 -33.90 -5.50
CA GLY A 149 18.60 -33.56 -5.67
C GLY A 149 19.57 -34.57 -5.05
N LEU A 150 19.08 -35.57 -4.29
CA LEU A 150 19.89 -36.69 -3.83
C LEU A 150 19.85 -37.87 -4.82
N GLN A 151 20.88 -38.71 -4.77
CA GLN A 151 21.05 -39.89 -5.62
C GLN A 151 20.78 -41.18 -4.84
N SER A 152 20.56 -42.29 -5.55
CA SER A 152 20.42 -43.62 -4.94
C SER A 152 19.39 -43.69 -3.78
N ILE A 153 18.29 -42.93 -3.89
CA ILE A 153 17.26 -42.82 -2.86
C ILE A 153 16.57 -44.19 -2.67
N LYS A 154 16.52 -44.65 -1.43
CA LYS A 154 15.79 -45.84 -1.02
C LYS A 154 14.98 -45.53 0.24
N VAL A 155 13.66 -45.53 0.09
CA VAL A 155 12.74 -45.41 1.23
C VAL A 155 12.83 -46.70 2.06
N VAL A 156 13.14 -46.55 3.34
CA VAL A 156 13.30 -47.61 4.34
C VAL A 156 11.99 -47.85 5.07
N SER A 157 11.28 -46.78 5.41
CA SER A 157 9.94 -46.83 6.01
C SER A 157 9.11 -45.63 5.56
N ASP A 158 7.80 -45.81 5.48
CA ASP A 158 6.83 -44.78 5.13
C ASP A 158 5.51 -45.15 5.80
N GLN A 159 5.18 -44.51 6.91
CA GLN A 159 4.09 -44.97 7.77
C GLN A 159 3.48 -43.85 8.62
N ALA A 160 2.24 -44.08 9.04
CA ALA A 160 1.56 -43.26 10.03
C ALA A 160 2.30 -43.29 11.38
N ASP A 161 2.31 -42.14 12.04
CA ASP A 161 2.98 -41.90 13.31
C ASP A 161 2.13 -40.98 14.20
N ARG A 162 2.59 -40.70 15.41
CA ARG A 162 1.94 -39.73 16.31
C ARG A 162 2.94 -38.82 17.00
N LEU A 163 2.58 -37.55 17.09
CA LEU A 163 3.27 -36.60 17.95
C LEU A 163 2.98 -36.91 19.43
N ALA A 164 3.76 -36.33 20.34
CA ALA A 164 3.64 -36.57 21.78
C ALA A 164 2.25 -36.17 22.35
N ASP A 165 1.56 -35.22 21.70
CA ASP A 165 0.20 -34.80 22.04
C ASP A 165 -0.90 -35.73 21.47
N GLY A 166 -0.51 -36.79 20.75
CA GLY A 166 -1.40 -37.77 20.14
C GLY A 166 -1.87 -37.41 18.72
N ARG A 167 -1.51 -36.23 18.19
CA ARG A 167 -1.86 -35.81 16.82
C ARG A 167 -1.25 -36.75 15.79
N ALA A 168 -2.01 -37.01 14.72
CA ALA A 168 -1.53 -37.82 13.61
C ALA A 168 -0.36 -37.13 12.89
N ALA A 169 0.68 -37.90 12.62
CA ALA A 169 1.82 -37.50 11.80
C ALA A 169 2.09 -38.58 10.75
N TRP A 170 2.87 -38.25 9.73
CA TRP A 170 3.40 -39.19 8.76
C TRP A 170 4.92 -39.11 8.76
N THR A 171 5.58 -40.24 9.02
CA THR A 171 7.04 -40.31 9.12
C THR A 171 7.60 -41.23 8.04
N SER A 172 8.48 -40.67 7.19
CA SER A 172 9.22 -41.41 6.17
C SER A 172 10.70 -41.40 6.51
N VAL A 173 11.36 -42.57 6.41
CA VAL A 173 12.81 -42.69 6.56
C VAL A 173 13.38 -43.21 5.25
N ALA A 174 14.42 -42.56 4.73
CA ALA A 174 15.11 -42.95 3.52
C ALA A 174 16.62 -42.95 3.70
N THR A 175 17.31 -43.78 2.94
CA THR A 175 18.75 -43.66 2.70
C THR A 175 18.98 -43.08 1.31
N ALA A 176 19.94 -42.18 1.18
CA ALA A 176 20.29 -41.57 -0.10
C ALA A 176 21.80 -41.28 -0.16
N LYS A 177 22.29 -40.82 -1.31
CA LYS A 177 23.66 -40.41 -1.53
C LYS A 177 23.71 -38.98 -2.06
N ARG A 178 24.75 -38.25 -1.68
CA ARG A 178 25.11 -36.95 -2.26
C ARG A 178 25.81 -37.12 -3.61
N GLU A 179 26.01 -36.02 -4.33
CA GLU A 179 26.82 -36.00 -5.56
C GLU A 179 28.27 -36.45 -5.33
N ASP A 180 28.82 -36.22 -4.13
CA ASP A 180 30.15 -36.67 -3.71
C ASP A 180 30.19 -38.13 -3.21
N ASP A 181 29.13 -38.91 -3.46
CA ASP A 181 28.93 -40.31 -3.06
C ASP A 181 28.80 -40.55 -1.53
N THR A 182 28.76 -39.47 -0.73
CA THR A 182 28.52 -39.57 0.72
C THR A 182 27.14 -40.13 1.00
N SER A 183 27.06 -41.19 1.79
CA SER A 183 25.79 -41.80 2.20
C SER A 183 25.12 -41.01 3.31
N LEU A 184 23.82 -40.80 3.19
CA LEU A 184 22.97 -40.09 4.12
C LEU A 184 21.78 -40.96 4.51
N LYS A 185 21.31 -40.76 5.73
CA LYS A 185 19.99 -41.20 6.18
C LYS A 185 19.15 -39.98 6.51
N VAL A 186 17.91 -39.98 6.06
CA VAL A 186 16.97 -38.85 6.16
C VAL A 186 15.67 -39.36 6.78
N SER A 187 15.16 -38.65 7.79
CA SER A 187 13.79 -38.83 8.29
C SER A 187 13.00 -37.57 8.02
N VAL A 188 11.76 -37.71 7.59
CA VAL A 188 10.82 -36.61 7.34
C VAL A 188 9.54 -36.92 8.09
N THR A 189 9.20 -36.10 9.08
CA THR A 189 7.96 -36.22 9.86
C THR A 189 7.08 -35.01 9.56
N THR A 190 5.87 -35.26 9.06
CA THR A 190 4.90 -34.24 8.66
C THR A 190 3.64 -34.35 9.50
N ALA A 191 3.07 -33.25 9.97
CA ALA A 191 1.78 -33.20 10.64
C ALA A 191 0.92 -32.03 10.13
N LEU A 192 -0.40 -32.18 10.21
CA LEU A 192 -1.37 -31.18 9.76
C LEU A 192 -2.01 -30.42 10.92
N ASN A 193 -2.15 -29.11 10.79
CA ASN A 193 -2.94 -28.28 11.70
C ASN A 193 -3.45 -27.02 10.97
N GLY A 194 -4.75 -26.76 11.01
CA GLY A 194 -5.36 -25.52 10.47
C GLY A 194 -5.00 -25.21 9.01
N GLY A 195 -5.05 -26.20 8.11
CA GLY A 195 -4.71 -26.01 6.70
C GLY A 195 -3.21 -25.81 6.42
N ARG A 196 -2.33 -26.16 7.37
CA ARG A 196 -0.87 -26.10 7.22
C ARG A 196 -0.22 -27.44 7.53
N ALA A 197 0.85 -27.74 6.80
CA ALA A 197 1.75 -28.88 7.01
C ALA A 197 3.02 -28.43 7.72
N TYR A 198 3.25 -29.00 8.90
CA TYR A 198 4.41 -28.78 9.74
C TYR A 198 5.34 -29.96 9.55
N THR A 199 6.56 -29.69 9.09
CA THR A 199 7.52 -30.73 8.75
C THR A 199 8.81 -30.54 9.52
N ILE A 200 9.26 -31.59 10.19
CA ILE A 200 10.64 -31.71 10.69
C ILE A 200 11.34 -32.75 9.83
N PHE A 201 12.44 -32.36 9.20
CA PHE A 201 13.32 -33.30 8.53
C PHE A 201 14.67 -33.35 9.22
N VAL A 202 15.25 -34.54 9.29
CA VAL A 202 16.50 -34.82 9.98
C VAL A 202 17.39 -35.58 9.01
N PHE A 203 18.64 -35.18 8.88
CA PHE A 203 19.63 -35.90 8.08
C PHE A 203 20.96 -36.05 8.80
N GLY A 204 21.69 -37.09 8.45
CA GLY A 204 23.01 -37.37 8.98
C GLY A 204 23.65 -38.58 8.32
N ILE A 205 24.90 -38.86 8.69
CA ILE A 205 25.60 -40.08 8.25
C ILE A 205 24.87 -41.28 8.87
N PRO A 206 24.60 -42.38 8.12
CA PRO A 206 23.78 -43.49 8.61
C PRO A 206 24.19 -44.04 9.97
N ALA A 207 25.49 -44.19 10.25
CA ALA A 207 25.98 -44.69 11.53
C ALA A 207 25.67 -43.74 12.70
N GLU A 208 25.84 -42.42 12.50
CA GLU A 208 25.56 -41.40 13.52
C GLU A 208 24.05 -41.23 13.70
N PHE A 209 23.29 -41.31 12.60
CA PHE A 209 21.83 -41.26 12.59
C PHE A 209 21.26 -42.40 13.43
N ASP A 210 21.73 -43.62 13.19
CA ASP A 210 21.28 -44.81 13.93
C ASP A 210 21.68 -44.74 15.41
N GLN A 211 22.85 -44.17 15.74
CA GLN A 211 23.30 -43.98 17.11
C GLN A 211 22.44 -42.95 17.88
N GLN A 212 21.94 -41.92 17.20
CA GLN A 212 21.17 -40.83 17.80
C GLN A 212 19.65 -40.99 17.60
N GLN A 213 19.17 -42.18 17.24
CA GLN A 213 17.74 -42.42 16.94
C GLN A 213 16.79 -41.98 18.07
N ALA A 214 17.19 -42.12 19.33
CA ALA A 214 16.39 -41.68 20.48
C ALA A 214 16.22 -40.16 20.51
N ASP A 215 17.30 -39.41 20.28
CA ASP A 215 17.31 -37.94 20.24
C ASP A 215 16.51 -37.43 19.03
N ILE A 216 16.65 -38.08 17.87
CA ILE A 216 15.88 -37.78 16.65
C ILE A 216 14.38 -38.01 16.88
N THR A 217 14.03 -39.11 17.54
CA THR A 217 12.62 -39.41 17.88
C THR A 217 12.09 -38.40 18.90
N ALA A 218 12.88 -38.04 19.90
CA ALA A 218 12.49 -37.02 20.88
C ALA A 218 12.26 -35.65 20.24
N LEU A 219 13.12 -35.24 19.30
CA LEU A 219 12.97 -33.99 18.56
C LEU A 219 11.71 -33.98 17.68
N THR A 220 11.49 -35.04 16.91
CA THR A 220 10.38 -35.12 15.94
C THR A 220 9.02 -35.24 16.63
N THR A 221 8.93 -36.04 17.71
CA THR A 221 7.68 -36.24 18.44
C THR A 221 7.34 -35.12 19.42
N SER A 222 8.31 -34.30 19.85
CA SER A 222 8.06 -33.15 20.73
C SER A 222 7.35 -31.99 20.05
N MET A 223 7.24 -32.03 18.72
CA MET A 223 6.51 -31.04 17.94
C MET A 223 5.07 -30.94 18.45
N THR A 224 4.75 -29.77 19.02
CA THR A 224 3.41 -29.42 19.48
C THR A 224 2.90 -28.30 18.59
N LEU A 225 1.69 -28.45 18.03
CA LEU A 225 1.09 -27.39 17.22
C LEU A 225 -0.14 -26.82 17.91
N GLU A 226 -0.07 -25.52 18.16
CA GLU A 226 -1.11 -24.68 18.72
C GLU A 226 -1.81 -23.91 17.59
N GLN A 227 -2.87 -23.17 17.92
CA GLN A 227 -3.43 -22.23 16.95
C GLN A 227 -2.40 -21.12 16.67
N PRO A 228 -2.06 -20.84 15.39
CA PRO A 228 -1.13 -19.77 15.05
C PRO A 228 -1.59 -18.43 15.61
N ARG A 229 -0.66 -17.70 16.23
CA ARG A 229 -0.89 -16.36 16.75
C ARG A 229 0.09 -15.38 16.14
N MET A 230 -0.31 -14.73 15.05
CA MET A 230 0.52 -13.76 14.37
C MET A 230 0.71 -12.51 15.23
N TYR A 231 1.94 -12.22 15.62
CA TYR A 231 2.26 -11.20 16.62
C TYR A 231 1.38 -11.36 17.87
N GLY A 232 1.23 -12.60 18.35
CA GLY A 232 0.43 -13.01 19.52
C GLY A 232 -1.09 -12.84 19.39
N ILE A 233 -1.60 -12.51 18.20
CA ILE A 233 -3.03 -12.40 17.90
C ILE A 233 -3.50 -13.63 17.14
N ALA A 234 -4.60 -14.24 17.59
CA ALA A 234 -5.17 -15.41 16.92
C ALA A 234 -5.59 -15.08 15.49
N ARG A 235 -5.34 -16.00 14.55
CA ARG A 235 -5.56 -15.75 13.12
C ARG A 235 -7.02 -15.42 12.77
N ASP A 236 -7.98 -15.95 13.52
CA ASP A 236 -9.42 -15.68 13.38
C ASP A 236 -9.87 -14.35 13.99
N GLN A 237 -8.97 -13.64 14.67
CA GLN A 237 -9.20 -12.31 15.24
C GLN A 237 -8.54 -11.17 14.44
N ALA A 238 -7.77 -11.50 13.40
CA ALA A 238 -7.00 -10.53 12.63
C ALA A 238 -7.32 -10.58 11.14
N LEU A 239 -7.54 -9.40 10.57
CA LEU A 239 -7.39 -9.17 9.14
C LEU A 239 -5.90 -8.94 8.85
N VAL A 240 -5.31 -9.74 7.98
CA VAL A 240 -3.89 -9.66 7.63
C VAL A 240 -3.74 -9.22 6.18
N LEU A 241 -3.09 -8.08 5.97
CA LEU A 241 -2.94 -7.43 4.66
C LEU A 241 -1.47 -7.17 4.38
N ALA A 242 -0.97 -7.48 3.19
CA ALA A 242 0.42 -7.14 2.85
C ALA A 242 0.63 -5.61 2.93
N GLY A 243 1.75 -5.19 3.53
CA GLY A 243 2.06 -3.77 3.69
C GLY A 243 3.53 -3.42 3.40
N GLY A 244 3.82 -2.13 3.43
CA GLY A 244 5.15 -1.55 3.38
C GLY A 244 5.27 -0.35 4.31
N GLU A 245 6.46 0.21 4.41
CA GLU A 245 6.73 1.43 5.18
C GLU A 245 7.31 2.51 4.25
N SER A 246 6.83 3.74 4.38
CA SER A 246 7.54 4.89 3.83
C SER A 246 8.48 5.45 4.89
N THR A 247 9.69 5.83 4.48
CA THR A 247 10.61 6.63 5.30
C THR A 247 10.24 8.11 5.33
N ASN A 248 9.31 8.56 4.49
CA ASN A 248 8.85 9.93 4.42
C ASN A 248 7.72 10.17 5.45
N PRO A 249 7.95 10.97 6.52
CA PRO A 249 6.93 11.26 7.52
C PRO A 249 5.65 11.89 6.96
N ARG A 250 5.74 12.58 5.80
CA ARG A 250 4.60 13.26 5.17
C ARG A 250 3.49 12.29 4.76
N GLU A 251 3.82 11.01 4.56
CA GLU A 251 2.85 9.97 4.18
C GLU A 251 1.90 9.59 5.32
N TYR A 252 2.27 9.86 6.58
CA TYR A 252 1.47 9.47 7.75
C TYR A 252 0.67 10.62 8.37
N ASP A 253 0.92 11.85 7.93
CA ASP A 253 0.20 13.04 8.38
C ASP A 253 -0.95 13.34 7.40
N PRO A 254 -2.22 13.30 7.84
CA PRO A 254 -3.36 13.58 6.95
C PRO A 254 -3.29 14.96 6.27
N ALA A 255 -2.59 15.93 6.87
CA ALA A 255 -2.43 17.26 6.27
C ALA A 255 -1.41 17.30 5.12
N THR A 256 -0.55 16.29 4.94
CA THR A 256 0.52 16.30 3.93
C THR A 256 0.57 15.08 3.03
N THR A 257 -0.17 14.01 3.34
CA THR A 257 -0.18 12.79 2.53
C THR A 257 -0.81 13.03 1.15
N HIS A 258 -0.21 12.42 0.13
CA HIS A 258 -0.73 12.38 -1.25
C HIS A 258 -1.52 11.09 -1.53
N GLY A 259 -1.46 10.13 -0.61
CA GLY A 259 -2.22 8.89 -0.68
C GLY A 259 -3.59 9.00 -0.02
N SER A 260 -4.27 7.87 0.09
CA SER A 260 -5.57 7.79 0.77
C SER A 260 -5.51 8.03 2.28
N GLY A 261 -4.32 8.29 2.85
CA GLY A 261 -4.08 8.41 4.28
C GLY A 261 -4.46 7.15 5.07
N ASP A 262 -4.22 7.19 6.37
CA ASP A 262 -4.62 6.10 7.28
C ASP A 262 -6.08 6.28 7.74
N LYS A 263 -7.02 5.82 6.92
CA LYS A 263 -8.47 5.84 7.20
C LYS A 263 -8.88 4.86 8.32
N LEU A 264 -7.96 4.03 8.81
CA LEU A 264 -8.20 3.22 10.01
C LEU A 264 -8.10 4.10 11.26
N LEU A 265 -7.15 5.04 11.26
CA LEU A 265 -6.83 5.90 12.41
C LEU A 265 -7.65 7.19 12.46
N PHE A 266 -7.91 7.81 11.32
CA PHE A 266 -8.46 9.16 11.25
C PHE A 266 -9.80 9.19 10.51
N SER A 267 -10.72 10.02 11.00
CA SER A 267 -12.03 10.26 10.38
C SER A 267 -12.21 11.72 9.96
N GLY A 268 -13.04 11.93 8.94
CA GLY A 268 -13.52 13.23 8.50
C GLY A 268 -14.93 13.53 9.01
N LEU A 269 -15.51 14.64 8.57
CA LEU A 269 -16.91 14.99 8.90
C LEU A 269 -17.91 14.03 8.22
N VAL A 270 -17.56 13.56 7.02
CA VAL A 270 -18.35 12.67 6.17
C VAL A 270 -17.45 11.58 5.60
N SER A 271 -18.05 10.50 5.11
CA SER A 271 -17.33 9.36 4.52
C SER A 271 -18.13 8.75 3.37
N PHE A 272 -17.58 7.71 2.75
CA PHE A 272 -18.30 6.87 1.79
C PHE A 272 -18.64 5.50 2.41
N ASP A 273 -19.81 4.97 2.08
CA ASP A 273 -20.14 3.57 2.33
C ASP A 273 -19.59 2.65 1.21
N PRO A 274 -19.68 1.31 1.34
CA PRO A 274 -19.21 0.38 0.30
C PRO A 274 -19.94 0.47 -1.04
N GLN A 275 -21.03 1.24 -1.12
CA GLN A 275 -21.77 1.53 -2.34
C GLN A 275 -21.44 2.93 -2.91
N LEU A 276 -20.45 3.61 -2.31
CA LEU A 276 -20.03 4.98 -2.63
C LEU A 276 -21.12 6.04 -2.39
N ASN A 277 -22.08 5.77 -1.51
CA ASN A 277 -22.96 6.83 -1.03
C ASN A 277 -22.20 7.68 -0.01
N LEU A 278 -22.33 9.00 -0.13
CA LEU A 278 -21.85 9.92 0.88
C LEU A 278 -22.68 9.78 2.16
N VAL A 279 -22.03 9.48 3.27
CA VAL A 279 -22.67 9.20 4.56
C VAL A 279 -22.08 10.06 5.71
N PRO A 280 -22.87 10.31 6.77
CA PRO A 280 -22.36 10.92 8.00
C PRO A 280 -21.21 10.13 8.65
N ASP A 281 -20.19 10.83 9.16
CA ASP A 281 -19.11 10.26 9.99
C ASP A 281 -19.00 11.05 11.32
N LEU A 282 -17.98 11.89 11.53
CA LEU A 282 -17.90 12.74 12.74
C LEU A 282 -19.06 13.75 12.84
N ALA A 283 -19.57 14.23 11.70
CA ALA A 283 -20.84 14.93 11.66
C ALA A 283 -21.98 13.91 11.62
N SER A 284 -22.96 14.04 12.51
CA SER A 284 -24.18 13.24 12.51
C SER A 284 -25.14 13.63 11.37
N SER A 285 -25.10 14.90 10.97
CA SER A 285 -25.91 15.50 9.91
C SER A 285 -25.32 16.86 9.50
N TRP A 286 -25.83 17.42 8.40
CA TRP A 286 -25.52 18.78 7.99
C TRP A 286 -26.70 19.42 7.27
N ASP A 287 -26.78 20.75 7.35
CA ASP A 287 -27.72 21.57 6.59
C ASP A 287 -26.97 22.37 5.52
N ILE A 288 -27.58 22.52 4.35
CA ILE A 288 -27.07 23.34 3.25
C ILE A 288 -28.04 24.50 3.02
N SER A 289 -27.49 25.71 3.03
CA SER A 289 -28.23 26.93 2.68
C SER A 289 -28.85 26.88 1.27
N PRO A 290 -29.95 27.61 1.01
CA PRO A 290 -30.63 27.57 -0.29
C PRO A 290 -29.75 27.96 -1.49
N ASP A 291 -28.82 28.89 -1.30
CA ASP A 291 -27.85 29.34 -2.30
C ASP A 291 -26.66 28.37 -2.44
N GLY A 292 -26.47 27.44 -1.50
CA GLY A 292 -25.50 26.35 -1.58
C GLY A 292 -24.09 26.68 -1.09
N THR A 293 -23.91 27.80 -0.38
CA THR A 293 -22.59 28.34 0.01
C THR A 293 -22.27 28.18 1.49
N VAL A 294 -23.30 28.04 2.33
CA VAL A 294 -23.15 27.82 3.78
C VAL A 294 -23.58 26.41 4.14
N TYR A 295 -22.68 25.67 4.80
CA TYR A 295 -22.87 24.33 5.35
C TYR A 295 -22.84 24.41 6.87
N THR A 296 -23.83 23.83 7.55
CA THR A 296 -23.85 23.74 9.02
C THR A 296 -23.78 22.27 9.42
N PHE A 297 -22.64 21.85 9.95
CA PHE A 297 -22.39 20.48 10.41
C PHE A 297 -22.74 20.33 11.89
N HIS A 298 -23.46 19.26 12.21
CA HIS A 298 -23.84 18.88 13.58
C HIS A 298 -22.98 17.69 14.02
N LEU A 299 -21.91 17.96 14.77
CA LEU A 299 -20.98 16.95 15.28
C LEU A 299 -21.65 16.00 16.27
N ARG A 300 -21.17 14.77 16.28
CA ARG A 300 -21.58 13.73 17.22
C ARG A 300 -21.14 14.07 18.65
N PRO A 301 -22.07 14.19 19.62
CA PRO A 301 -21.72 14.52 21.01
C PRO A 301 -21.00 13.37 21.74
N ASP A 302 -21.08 12.16 21.20
CA ASP A 302 -20.41 10.95 21.64
C ASP A 302 -19.08 10.70 20.91
N ALA A 303 -18.70 11.49 19.90
CA ALA A 303 -17.42 11.34 19.23
C ALA A 303 -16.24 11.59 20.18
N ARG A 304 -15.30 10.65 20.23
CA ARG A 304 -14.08 10.69 21.04
C ARG A 304 -12.86 10.39 20.17
N PHE A 305 -11.74 11.02 20.54
CA PHE A 305 -10.42 10.55 20.14
C PHE A 305 -10.09 9.21 20.84
N HIS A 306 -9.10 8.47 20.34
CA HIS A 306 -8.69 7.16 20.89
C HIS A 306 -8.27 7.21 22.37
N ASN A 307 -7.87 8.37 22.89
CA ASN A 307 -7.57 8.58 24.31
C ASN A 307 -8.80 8.93 25.19
N GLY A 308 -10.01 8.97 24.61
CA GLY A 308 -11.26 9.31 25.29
C GLY A 308 -11.58 10.80 25.35
N ARG A 309 -10.75 11.69 24.78
CA ARG A 309 -11.04 13.13 24.72
C ARG A 309 -12.22 13.40 23.77
N PRO A 310 -13.23 14.20 24.17
CA PRO A 310 -14.29 14.64 23.27
C PRO A 310 -13.75 15.36 22.02
N VAL A 311 -14.36 15.04 20.88
CA VAL A 311 -14.16 15.78 19.63
C VAL A 311 -15.10 16.97 19.62
N THR A 312 -14.59 18.14 19.25
CA THR A 312 -15.35 19.39 19.19
C THR A 312 -15.14 20.12 17.88
N THR A 313 -15.93 21.16 17.62
CA THR A 313 -15.75 22.06 16.47
C THR A 313 -14.37 22.70 16.42
N TYR A 314 -13.73 22.90 17.57
CA TYR A 314 -12.38 23.45 17.63
C TYR A 314 -11.31 22.51 17.05
N ASP A 315 -11.50 21.20 17.18
CA ASP A 315 -10.57 20.20 16.62
C ASP A 315 -10.64 20.21 15.08
N VAL A 316 -11.85 20.34 14.53
CA VAL A 316 -12.06 20.49 13.08
C VAL A 316 -11.36 21.75 12.57
N ILE A 317 -11.62 22.89 13.23
CA ILE A 317 -11.01 24.15 12.83
C ILE A 317 -9.49 24.07 12.94
N TYR A 318 -8.94 23.56 14.05
CA TYR A 318 -7.50 23.36 14.20
C TYR A 318 -6.90 22.56 13.05
N SER A 319 -7.54 21.44 12.68
CA SER A 319 -7.04 20.54 11.65
C SER A 319 -6.94 21.23 10.29
N TRP A 320 -7.98 21.96 9.90
CA TRP A 320 -8.02 22.66 8.62
C TRP A 320 -7.14 23.91 8.61
N GLU A 321 -7.05 24.64 9.72
CA GLU A 321 -6.12 25.75 9.91
C GLU A 321 -4.67 25.30 9.81
N ARG A 322 -4.35 24.13 10.39
CA ARG A 322 -3.04 23.52 10.31
C ARG A 322 -2.73 23.07 8.89
N ALA A 323 -3.67 22.40 8.22
CA ALA A 323 -3.48 22.00 6.83
C ALA A 323 -3.23 23.22 5.93
N ALA A 324 -3.92 24.33 6.19
CA ALA A 324 -3.73 25.59 5.49
C ALA A 324 -2.53 26.41 6.01
N ASP A 325 -1.82 26.01 7.06
CA ASP A 325 -0.66 26.76 7.53
C ASP A 325 0.52 26.56 6.55
N PRO A 326 1.18 27.63 6.04
CA PRO A 326 2.33 27.50 5.15
C PRO A 326 3.49 26.70 5.78
N GLN A 327 3.62 26.66 7.10
CA GLN A 327 4.65 25.87 7.80
C GLN A 327 4.40 24.36 7.69
N THR A 328 3.15 23.93 7.56
CA THR A 328 2.79 22.52 7.34
C THR A 328 3.28 22.04 5.98
N ARG A 329 3.42 22.95 5.01
CA ARG A 329 3.77 22.65 3.62
C ARG A 329 2.85 21.56 3.06
N SER A 330 1.54 21.76 3.19
CA SER A 330 0.57 20.84 2.63
C SER A 330 0.52 21.02 1.11
N ASP A 331 0.73 19.93 0.36
CA ASP A 331 0.61 19.90 -1.09
C ASP A 331 -0.82 19.56 -1.58
N THR A 332 -1.76 19.35 -0.65
CA THR A 332 -3.12 18.88 -0.94
C THR A 332 -4.22 19.86 -0.49
N VAL A 333 -3.96 20.70 0.52
CA VAL A 333 -4.94 21.66 1.08
C VAL A 333 -5.62 22.54 0.05
N LEU A 334 -4.90 23.05 -0.95
CA LEU A 334 -5.53 23.90 -1.97
C LEU A 334 -6.42 23.09 -2.91
N THR A 335 -6.13 21.80 -3.10
CA THR A 335 -6.96 20.92 -3.93
C THR A 335 -8.30 20.62 -3.25
N TYR A 336 -8.27 20.35 -1.92
CA TYR A 336 -9.45 19.83 -1.21
C TYR A 336 -10.21 20.85 -0.35
N LEU A 337 -9.54 21.90 0.16
CA LEU A 337 -10.15 22.86 1.08
C LEU A 337 -10.23 24.29 0.54
N SER A 338 -9.66 24.59 -0.64
CA SER A 338 -9.64 25.98 -1.16
C SER A 338 -11.00 26.55 -1.58
N ASP A 339 -12.02 25.72 -1.64
CA ASP A 339 -13.42 26.16 -1.82
C ASP A 339 -13.91 26.93 -0.57
N ILE A 340 -13.32 26.68 0.61
CA ILE A 340 -13.66 27.38 1.85
C ILE A 340 -13.05 28.79 1.84
N VAL A 341 -13.89 29.80 2.11
CA VAL A 341 -13.46 31.20 2.16
C VAL A 341 -12.33 31.37 3.19
N GLY A 342 -11.21 31.98 2.79
CA GLY A 342 -10.07 32.21 3.67
C GLY A 342 -8.96 31.14 3.64
N VAL A 343 -9.17 29.97 3.02
CA VAL A 343 -8.13 28.92 2.97
C VAL A 343 -6.94 29.35 2.11
N LYS A 344 -7.18 30.00 0.97
CA LYS A 344 -6.12 30.47 0.07
C LYS A 344 -5.26 31.54 0.76
N GLU A 345 -5.91 32.49 1.42
CA GLU A 345 -5.28 33.56 2.18
C GLU A 345 -4.47 33.02 3.37
N ARG A 346 -5.02 32.03 4.09
CA ARG A 346 -4.31 31.33 5.17
C ARG A 346 -3.07 30.62 4.66
N HIS A 347 -3.19 29.86 3.58
CA HIS A 347 -2.09 29.14 2.93
C HIS A 347 -1.00 30.06 2.38
N ALA A 348 -1.37 31.21 1.84
CA ALA A 348 -0.42 32.23 1.40
C ALA A 348 0.29 32.96 2.56
N GLY A 349 -0.13 32.75 3.81
CA GLY A 349 0.35 33.50 4.97
C GLY A 349 -0.17 34.94 5.02
N GLU A 350 -1.23 35.24 4.28
CA GLU A 350 -1.87 36.56 4.20
C GLU A 350 -2.97 36.73 5.26
N ALA A 351 -3.43 35.63 5.87
CA ALA A 351 -4.39 35.62 6.97
C ALA A 351 -3.93 34.70 8.12
N ASP A 352 -4.25 35.11 9.36
CA ASP A 352 -3.95 34.34 10.56
C ASP A 352 -4.89 33.15 10.77
N PHE A 353 -6.08 33.18 10.15
CA PHE A 353 -7.11 32.17 10.25
C PHE A 353 -7.98 32.10 8.99
N ILE A 354 -8.65 30.98 8.78
CA ILE A 354 -9.64 30.74 7.72
C ILE A 354 -10.96 31.43 8.10
N SER A 355 -11.33 32.46 7.34
CA SER A 355 -12.49 33.31 7.64
C SER A 355 -13.86 32.62 7.42
N GLY A 356 -13.90 31.55 6.62
CA GLY A 356 -15.10 30.77 6.34
C GLY A 356 -15.49 29.78 7.43
N LEU A 357 -14.72 29.66 8.52
CA LEU A 357 -14.98 28.70 9.61
C LEU A 357 -15.52 29.40 10.85
N THR A 358 -16.71 28.99 11.30
CA THR A 358 -17.34 29.52 12.51
C THR A 358 -17.83 28.38 13.41
N ALA A 359 -17.24 28.25 14.59
CA ALA A 359 -17.80 27.41 15.66
C ALA A 359 -18.99 28.16 16.29
N ILE A 360 -20.22 27.72 16.01
CA ILE A 360 -21.44 28.26 16.64
C ILE A 360 -21.48 27.83 18.11
N ASP A 361 -21.13 26.57 18.36
CA ASP A 361 -20.91 25.98 19.68
C ASP A 361 -19.94 24.78 19.57
N GLU A 362 -19.78 24.01 20.66
CA GLU A 362 -18.86 22.86 20.73
C GLU A 362 -19.17 21.73 19.72
N HIS A 363 -20.41 21.63 19.22
CA HIS A 363 -20.86 20.58 18.32
C HIS A 363 -21.51 21.10 17.03
N THR A 364 -21.60 22.41 16.83
CA THR A 364 -22.18 23.01 15.62
C THR A 364 -21.15 23.85 14.88
N LEU A 365 -20.65 23.35 13.75
CA LEU A 365 -19.68 24.04 12.89
C LEU A 365 -20.37 24.60 11.65
N GLN A 366 -20.23 25.91 11.42
CA GLN A 366 -20.61 26.53 10.16
C GLN A 366 -19.38 26.72 9.26
N VAL A 367 -19.50 26.30 8.01
CA VAL A 367 -18.48 26.41 6.96
C VAL A 367 -19.07 27.19 5.78
N THR A 368 -18.39 28.25 5.35
CA THR A 368 -18.76 29.06 4.19
C THR A 368 -17.79 28.81 3.05
N ILE A 369 -18.32 28.44 1.89
CA ILE A 369 -17.57 28.25 0.65
C ILE A 369 -17.83 29.39 -0.34
N ASP A 370 -16.93 29.57 -1.31
CA ASP A 370 -16.90 30.71 -2.23
C ASP A 370 -18.05 30.74 -3.26
N ALA A 371 -18.59 29.59 -3.62
CA ALA A 371 -19.66 29.40 -4.60
C ALA A 371 -20.38 28.05 -4.35
N PRO A 372 -21.56 27.78 -4.95
CA PRO A 372 -22.26 26.51 -4.74
C PRO A 372 -21.57 25.35 -5.46
N LYS A 373 -20.63 24.69 -4.78
CA LYS A 373 -19.89 23.53 -5.29
C LYS A 373 -20.65 22.22 -5.00
N PRO A 374 -21.28 21.55 -5.99
CA PRO A 374 -22.06 20.33 -5.74
C PRO A 374 -21.27 19.15 -5.16
N TYR A 375 -19.95 19.17 -5.33
CA TYR A 375 -19.02 18.14 -4.90
C TYR A 375 -18.31 18.46 -3.57
N PHE A 376 -18.59 19.61 -2.93
CA PHE A 376 -17.85 20.07 -1.74
C PHE A 376 -17.75 19.02 -0.63
N LEU A 377 -18.87 18.38 -0.29
CA LEU A 377 -18.88 17.35 0.76
C LEU A 377 -18.02 16.13 0.40
N GLN A 378 -17.91 15.81 -0.89
CA GLN A 378 -17.08 14.70 -1.34
C GLN A 378 -15.59 15.01 -1.17
N LYS A 379 -15.16 16.27 -1.35
CA LYS A 379 -13.78 16.68 -1.03
C LYS A 379 -13.42 16.45 0.45
N LEU A 380 -14.41 16.55 1.34
CA LEU A 380 -14.21 16.35 2.78
C LEU A 380 -14.01 14.88 3.18
N THR A 381 -14.09 13.92 2.24
CA THR A 381 -13.72 12.52 2.49
C THR A 381 -12.23 12.25 2.30
N TYR A 382 -11.47 13.24 1.80
CA TYR A 382 -10.03 13.12 1.60
C TYR A 382 -9.24 13.43 2.90
N PRO A 383 -8.09 12.77 3.16
CA PRO A 383 -7.32 12.91 4.41
C PRO A 383 -7.03 14.32 4.89
N THR A 384 -6.77 15.27 3.98
CA THR A 384 -6.50 16.67 4.35
C THR A 384 -7.63 17.32 5.16
N ALA A 385 -8.86 16.79 5.04
CA ALA A 385 -10.02 17.25 5.79
C ALA A 385 -10.26 16.49 7.12
N PHE A 386 -9.45 15.48 7.44
CA PHE A 386 -9.62 14.68 8.65
C PHE A 386 -9.29 15.45 9.93
N VAL A 387 -9.92 15.01 11.02
CA VAL A 387 -9.84 15.71 12.32
C VAL A 387 -8.72 15.12 13.17
N LEU A 388 -7.81 15.99 13.61
CA LEU A 388 -6.60 15.67 14.37
C LEU A 388 -6.68 16.21 15.81
N ASP A 389 -5.97 15.52 16.70
CA ASP A 389 -5.75 15.99 18.08
C ASP A 389 -4.54 16.94 18.14
N GLU A 390 -4.79 18.23 18.37
CA GLU A 390 -3.75 19.25 18.54
C GLU A 390 -2.69 18.88 19.57
N GLU A 391 -3.07 18.32 20.72
CA GLU A 391 -2.12 17.95 21.77
C GLU A 391 -1.19 16.82 21.32
N ASN A 392 -1.70 15.89 20.50
CA ASN A 392 -0.91 14.80 19.94
C ASN A 392 0.02 15.31 18.84
N VAL A 393 -0.49 16.06 17.88
CA VAL A 393 0.29 16.59 16.75
C VAL A 393 1.42 17.49 17.22
N THR A 394 1.21 18.26 18.28
CA THR A 394 2.22 19.16 18.86
C THR A 394 3.18 18.48 19.83
N SER A 395 3.01 17.17 20.11
CA SER A 395 3.86 16.43 21.06
C SER A 395 5.28 16.14 20.54
N GLY A 396 5.50 16.24 19.23
CA GLY A 396 6.82 16.09 18.61
C GLY A 396 6.74 15.77 17.11
N ALA A 397 7.89 15.80 16.42
CA ALA A 397 7.96 15.55 14.98
C ALA A 397 7.49 14.14 14.57
N GLU A 398 7.61 13.17 15.49
CA GLU A 398 7.25 11.75 15.28
C GLU A 398 5.89 11.40 15.88
N TRP A 399 4.99 12.39 16.07
CA TRP A 399 3.67 12.17 16.67
C TRP A 399 2.86 11.06 15.96
N TYR A 400 3.05 10.93 14.65
CA TYR A 400 2.40 9.94 13.78
C TYR A 400 2.76 8.48 14.14
N ARG A 401 3.81 8.24 14.95
CA ARG A 401 4.15 6.91 15.48
C ARG A 401 3.33 6.53 16.71
N ALA A 402 2.69 7.49 17.36
CA ALA A 402 1.74 7.29 18.44
C ALA A 402 0.51 8.20 18.20
N PRO A 403 -0.20 8.00 17.08
CA PRO A 403 -1.27 8.89 16.66
C PRO A 403 -2.47 8.75 17.59
N ASN A 404 -3.11 9.88 17.91
CA ASN A 404 -4.39 9.91 18.61
C ASN A 404 -5.47 10.37 17.63
N GLY A 405 -6.09 9.42 16.95
CA GLY A 405 -7.09 9.67 15.94
C GLY A 405 -8.52 9.47 16.45
N THR A 406 -9.46 9.40 15.52
CA THR A 406 -10.91 9.25 15.77
C THR A 406 -11.51 8.05 15.02
N GLY A 407 -10.70 7.33 14.24
CA GLY A 407 -11.13 6.28 13.35
C GLY A 407 -11.54 4.97 14.04
N PRO A 408 -12.01 3.98 13.26
CA PRO A 408 -12.51 2.69 13.74
C PRO A 408 -11.43 1.79 14.39
N TYR A 409 -10.15 2.08 14.15
CA TYR A 409 -9.02 1.39 14.75
C TYR A 409 -8.03 2.39 15.33
N ARG A 410 -7.16 1.91 16.21
CA ARG A 410 -6.04 2.64 16.81
C ARG A 410 -4.74 1.88 16.58
N LEU A 411 -3.63 2.61 16.40
CA LEU A 411 -2.33 2.00 16.19
C LEU A 411 -1.84 1.40 17.52
N ALA A 412 -1.83 0.07 17.60
CA ALA A 412 -1.39 -0.63 18.80
C ALA A 412 0.14 -0.79 18.84
N ARG A 413 0.76 -1.05 17.67
CA ARG A 413 2.20 -1.27 17.56
C ARG A 413 2.72 -0.95 16.17
N TRP A 414 3.91 -0.36 16.13
CA TRP A 414 4.69 -0.14 14.92
C TRP A 414 6.10 -0.68 15.12
N ASP A 415 6.42 -1.80 14.48
CA ASP A 415 7.77 -2.32 14.39
C ASP A 415 8.34 -1.94 13.02
N SER A 416 9.26 -0.96 13.00
CA SER A 416 9.80 -0.42 11.76
C SER A 416 10.35 -1.51 10.83
N PHE A 417 9.94 -1.43 9.58
CA PHE A 417 10.24 -2.34 8.47
C PHE A 417 9.85 -3.80 8.71
N LYS A 418 9.01 -4.06 9.72
CA LYS A 418 8.60 -5.42 10.11
C LYS A 418 7.07 -5.58 10.15
N SER A 419 6.36 -4.75 10.91
CA SER A 419 4.91 -4.90 11.06
C SER A 419 4.22 -3.63 11.58
N LEU A 420 3.00 -3.37 11.10
CA LEU A 420 2.03 -2.49 11.75
C LEU A 420 0.88 -3.32 12.31
N LEU A 421 0.47 -3.01 13.54
CA LEU A 421 -0.66 -3.64 14.20
C LEU A 421 -1.63 -2.57 14.65
N TYR A 422 -2.88 -2.74 14.25
CA TYR A 422 -4.02 -1.94 14.65
C TYR A 422 -4.96 -2.78 15.49
N GLU A 423 -5.51 -2.19 16.53
CA GLU A 423 -6.56 -2.78 17.34
C GLU A 423 -7.84 -1.96 17.19
N ARG A 424 -8.99 -2.62 17.29
CA ARG A 424 -10.29 -1.97 17.19
C ARG A 424 -10.43 -0.88 18.24
N ASN A 425 -11.06 0.22 17.84
CA ASN A 425 -11.56 1.24 18.75
C ASN A 425 -12.93 0.81 19.28
N GLU A 426 -12.97 0.26 20.51
CA GLU A 426 -14.24 -0.16 21.15
C GLU A 426 -15.18 1.03 21.43
N ASP A 427 -14.62 2.23 21.59
CA ASP A 427 -15.36 3.48 21.84
C ASP A 427 -15.62 4.26 20.54
N PHE A 428 -15.56 3.60 19.38
CA PHE A 428 -15.91 4.23 18.11
C PHE A 428 -17.38 4.70 18.16
N TYR A 429 -17.63 5.94 17.74
CA TYR A 429 -18.94 6.61 17.84
C TYR A 429 -19.96 6.15 16.78
N LEU A 430 -19.57 5.21 15.93
CA LEU A 430 -20.43 4.42 15.06
C LEU A 430 -20.31 2.95 15.48
N GLU A 431 -20.94 2.04 14.73
CA GLU A 431 -20.79 0.61 15.00
C GLU A 431 -19.30 0.22 15.00
N PRO A 432 -18.76 -0.32 16.11
CA PRO A 432 -17.38 -0.79 16.17
C PRO A 432 -17.13 -1.87 15.12
N ALA A 433 -15.92 -1.88 14.54
CA ALA A 433 -15.56 -2.87 13.54
C ALA A 433 -15.71 -4.30 14.08
N LYS A 434 -16.08 -5.27 13.25
CA LYS A 434 -16.29 -6.64 13.77
C LYS A 434 -14.97 -7.40 13.97
N ILE A 435 -13.93 -7.04 13.21
CA ILE A 435 -12.61 -7.66 13.30
C ILE A 435 -11.78 -6.93 14.37
N PRO A 436 -11.32 -7.62 15.43
CA PRO A 436 -10.59 -6.98 16.53
C PRO A 436 -9.24 -6.37 16.15
N TYR A 437 -8.50 -6.98 15.21
CA TYR A 437 -7.16 -6.53 14.84
C TYR A 437 -6.96 -6.45 13.32
N ILE A 438 -6.09 -5.53 12.89
CA ILE A 438 -5.56 -5.51 11.53
C ILE A 438 -4.04 -5.57 11.62
N ILE A 439 -3.44 -6.46 10.85
CA ILE A 439 -1.99 -6.69 10.83
C ILE A 439 -1.48 -6.42 9.42
N TYR A 440 -0.49 -5.54 9.30
CA TYR A 440 0.30 -5.38 8.08
C TYR A 440 1.70 -5.93 8.31
N PRO A 441 1.99 -7.19 7.91
CA PRO A 441 3.36 -7.65 7.81
C PRO A 441 4.06 -6.90 6.66
N LEU A 442 5.17 -6.24 6.97
CA LEU A 442 5.86 -5.34 6.03
C LEU A 442 6.93 -6.09 5.25
N TYR A 443 7.00 -5.85 3.94
CA TYR A 443 8.02 -6.39 3.03
C TYR A 443 8.17 -7.92 3.06
N THR A 444 7.05 -8.64 3.16
CA THR A 444 7.04 -10.10 3.33
C THR A 444 7.19 -10.91 2.04
N GLY A 445 7.70 -10.29 0.98
CA GLY A 445 7.94 -10.91 -0.32
C GLY A 445 6.71 -10.87 -1.23
N ASP A 446 6.49 -11.93 -2.00
CA ASP A 446 5.41 -12.03 -3.01
C ASP A 446 4.03 -12.19 -2.33
N PRO A 447 3.14 -11.18 -2.42
CA PRO A 447 1.83 -11.23 -1.78
C PRO A 447 0.93 -12.36 -2.29
N LEU A 448 1.03 -12.76 -3.57
CA LEU A 448 0.21 -13.84 -4.11
C LEU A 448 0.54 -15.16 -3.39
N ARG A 449 1.82 -15.41 -3.15
CA ARG A 449 2.25 -16.61 -2.43
C ARG A 449 1.84 -16.60 -0.96
N LEU A 450 1.88 -15.45 -0.31
CA LEU A 450 1.39 -15.31 1.05
C LEU A 450 -0.11 -15.57 1.13
N TYR A 451 -0.85 -15.13 0.13
CA TYR A 451 -2.27 -15.40 0.04
C TYR A 451 -2.54 -16.90 -0.15
N GLU A 452 -1.82 -17.55 -1.07
CA GLU A 452 -1.91 -19.00 -1.28
C GLU A 452 -1.55 -19.79 -0.03
N SER A 453 -0.60 -19.31 0.78
CA SER A 453 -0.22 -19.93 2.04
C SER A 453 -1.10 -19.58 3.25
N GLY A 454 -2.11 -18.72 3.06
CA GLY A 454 -2.97 -18.23 4.15
C GLY A 454 -2.31 -17.22 5.09
N GLY A 455 -1.15 -16.68 4.69
CA GLY A 455 -0.42 -15.62 5.39
C GLY A 455 -1.07 -14.24 5.28
N ILE A 456 -1.87 -13.98 4.24
CA ILE A 456 -2.68 -12.75 4.08
C ILE A 456 -4.09 -13.07 3.57
N ASP A 457 -5.02 -12.14 3.75
CA ASP A 457 -6.46 -12.30 3.49
C ASP A 457 -6.94 -11.75 2.15
N VAL A 458 -6.19 -10.80 1.60
CA VAL A 458 -6.50 -10.13 0.34
C VAL A 458 -5.18 -9.90 -0.40
N THR A 459 -5.17 -10.12 -1.71
CA THR A 459 -4.00 -9.84 -2.54
C THR A 459 -4.40 -9.40 -3.94
N GLY A 460 -3.63 -8.49 -4.53
CA GLY A 460 -3.81 -8.08 -5.92
C GLY A 460 -3.22 -9.11 -6.90
N ILE A 461 -3.82 -9.22 -8.07
CA ILE A 461 -3.41 -10.15 -9.13
C ILE A 461 -2.86 -9.37 -10.32
N GLY A 462 -1.60 -9.64 -10.64
CA GLY A 462 -0.96 -9.11 -11.84
C GLY A 462 -1.43 -9.85 -13.11
N GLY A 463 -1.33 -9.17 -14.26
CA GLY A 463 -1.80 -9.68 -15.56
C GLY A 463 -1.25 -11.07 -15.95
N SER A 464 -0.02 -11.40 -15.57
CA SER A 464 0.57 -12.71 -15.86
C SER A 464 -0.08 -13.88 -15.11
N ASN A 465 -0.66 -13.62 -13.95
CA ASN A 465 -1.36 -14.63 -13.14
C ASN A 465 -2.87 -14.60 -13.33
N LEU A 466 -3.44 -13.52 -13.88
CA LEU A 466 -4.87 -13.38 -14.06
C LEU A 466 -5.52 -14.55 -14.85
N PRO A 467 -4.95 -15.02 -15.99
CA PRO A 467 -5.53 -16.14 -16.73
C PRO A 467 -5.67 -17.42 -15.90
N ARG A 468 -4.77 -17.66 -14.94
CA ARG A 468 -4.85 -18.82 -14.03
C ARG A 468 -6.09 -18.72 -13.15
N PHE A 469 -6.33 -17.57 -12.52
CA PHE A 469 -7.47 -17.40 -11.61
C PHE A 469 -8.80 -17.18 -12.33
N GLN A 470 -8.78 -16.87 -13.64
CA GLN A 470 -9.98 -16.87 -14.49
C GLN A 470 -10.37 -18.28 -14.97
N ASP A 471 -9.48 -19.26 -14.90
CA ASP A 471 -9.77 -20.65 -15.22
C ASP A 471 -10.77 -21.23 -14.20
N PRO A 472 -11.97 -21.69 -14.62
CA PRO A 472 -12.93 -22.31 -13.71
C PRO A 472 -12.42 -23.56 -12.99
N ASP A 473 -11.36 -24.21 -13.49
CA ASP A 473 -10.75 -25.39 -12.88
C ASP A 473 -9.67 -25.03 -11.83
N GLU A 474 -9.24 -23.76 -11.73
CA GLU A 474 -8.33 -23.30 -10.66
C GLU A 474 -9.07 -23.26 -9.31
N PRO A 475 -8.55 -23.92 -8.25
CA PRO A 475 -9.24 -23.99 -6.95
C PRO A 475 -9.60 -22.63 -6.33
N MET A 476 -8.79 -21.60 -6.59
CA MET A 476 -8.99 -20.24 -6.07
C MET A 476 -9.82 -19.35 -7.01
N HIS A 477 -10.36 -19.86 -8.11
CA HIS A 477 -11.20 -19.10 -9.05
C HIS A 477 -12.36 -18.38 -8.34
N ALA A 478 -13.04 -19.06 -7.42
CA ALA A 478 -14.16 -18.49 -6.67
C ALA A 478 -13.76 -17.37 -5.69
N GLU A 479 -12.46 -17.19 -5.43
CA GLU A 479 -11.90 -16.15 -4.57
C GLU A 479 -11.60 -14.86 -5.36
N LEU A 480 -11.60 -14.92 -6.70
CA LEU A 480 -11.34 -13.77 -7.57
C LEU A 480 -12.48 -12.76 -7.53
N ARG A 481 -12.13 -11.48 -7.39
CA ARG A 481 -13.00 -10.33 -7.53
C ARG A 481 -12.37 -9.40 -8.54
N ASP A 482 -13.12 -9.15 -9.61
CA ASP A 482 -12.71 -8.31 -10.72
C ASP A 482 -13.61 -7.08 -10.81
N GLY A 483 -13.03 -5.94 -11.12
CA GLY A 483 -13.78 -4.70 -11.24
C GLY A 483 -12.97 -3.60 -11.91
N ILE A 484 -13.66 -2.49 -12.14
CA ILE A 484 -13.00 -1.25 -12.55
C ILE A 484 -12.30 -0.62 -11.35
N ASN A 485 -11.18 0.02 -11.60
CA ASN A 485 -10.58 0.99 -10.70
C ASN A 485 -10.69 2.35 -11.39
N MET A 486 -11.20 3.38 -10.71
CA MET A 486 -11.37 4.71 -11.31
C MET A 486 -10.02 5.43 -11.37
N CYS A 487 -9.06 4.83 -12.08
CA CYS A 487 -7.75 5.42 -12.33
C CYS A 487 -7.48 5.49 -13.83
N THR A 488 -6.82 6.56 -14.24
CA THR A 488 -6.36 6.77 -15.61
C THR A 488 -4.85 6.98 -15.61
N GLY A 489 -4.12 6.12 -16.33
CA GLY A 489 -2.70 6.28 -16.61
C GLY A 489 -2.47 7.30 -17.72
N MET A 490 -1.43 8.11 -17.55
CA MET A 490 -1.11 9.21 -18.45
C MET A 490 0.40 9.33 -18.63
N ILE A 491 0.84 9.78 -19.80
CA ILE A 491 2.18 10.35 -19.94
C ILE A 491 2.03 11.86 -19.97
N ILE A 492 2.64 12.53 -19.00
CA ILE A 492 2.52 13.96 -18.79
C ILE A 492 3.60 14.65 -19.62
N PHE A 493 3.17 15.62 -20.43
CA PHE A 493 4.02 16.56 -21.12
C PHE A 493 4.10 17.85 -20.32
N ASP A 494 5.28 18.42 -20.14
CA ASP A 494 5.37 19.80 -19.67
C ASP A 494 5.09 20.75 -20.85
N ASN A 495 3.88 21.32 -20.86
CA ASN A 495 3.35 22.15 -21.94
C ASN A 495 4.02 23.54 -22.03
N GLN A 496 4.95 23.86 -21.13
CA GLN A 496 5.77 25.06 -21.18
C GLN A 496 7.20 24.79 -21.66
N GLN A 497 7.62 23.52 -21.74
CA GLN A 497 8.97 23.16 -22.13
C GLN A 497 9.06 22.67 -23.59
N PRO A 498 10.04 23.16 -24.36
CA PRO A 498 10.36 22.60 -25.67
C PRO A 498 10.64 21.08 -25.60
N PRO A 499 10.11 20.27 -26.54
CA PRO A 499 9.27 20.64 -27.68
C PRO A 499 7.75 20.54 -27.42
N PHE A 500 7.33 20.22 -26.20
CA PHE A 500 5.93 19.99 -25.85
C PHE A 500 5.12 21.27 -25.64
N ASP A 501 5.78 22.42 -25.67
CA ASP A 501 5.19 23.75 -25.81
C ASP A 501 4.59 24.02 -27.21
N ASP A 502 4.55 23.01 -28.10
CA ASP A 502 3.74 23.01 -29.33
C ASP A 502 2.70 21.87 -29.28
N PRO A 503 1.39 22.17 -29.34
CA PRO A 503 0.34 21.15 -29.33
C PRO A 503 0.48 20.13 -30.47
N LYS A 504 1.03 20.51 -31.63
CA LYS A 504 1.24 19.55 -32.74
C LYS A 504 2.26 18.48 -32.39
N VAL A 505 3.26 18.80 -31.57
CA VAL A 505 4.24 17.81 -31.08
C VAL A 505 3.55 16.84 -30.13
N ARG A 506 2.74 17.32 -29.19
CA ARG A 506 1.99 16.47 -28.24
C ARG A 506 0.97 15.57 -28.94
N GLN A 507 0.24 16.12 -29.91
CA GLN A 507 -0.65 15.35 -30.77
C GLN A 507 0.11 14.28 -31.54
N ALA A 508 1.27 14.59 -32.12
CA ALA A 508 2.08 13.61 -32.82
C ALA A 508 2.57 12.47 -31.91
N PHE A 509 3.00 12.78 -30.69
CA PHE A 509 3.39 11.76 -29.70
C PHE A 509 2.21 10.85 -29.33
N SER A 510 1.01 11.42 -29.22
CA SER A 510 -0.22 10.68 -28.90
C SER A 510 -0.70 9.82 -30.07
N LEU A 511 -0.71 10.35 -31.29
CA LEU A 511 -1.07 9.61 -32.52
C LEU A 511 -0.06 8.50 -32.85
N ALA A 512 1.20 8.66 -32.44
CA ALA A 512 2.25 7.65 -32.62
C ALA A 512 2.25 6.53 -31.57
N PHE A 513 1.36 6.59 -30.57
CA PHE A 513 1.24 5.58 -29.53
C PHE A 513 0.15 4.57 -29.87
N ASN A 514 0.56 3.31 -30.10
CA ASN A 514 -0.38 2.22 -30.30
C ASN A 514 -0.87 1.69 -28.95
N ARG A 515 -1.95 2.29 -28.46
CA ARG A 515 -2.55 1.99 -27.15
C ARG A 515 -2.98 0.54 -27.00
N GLU A 516 -3.60 -0.04 -28.02
CA GLU A 516 -4.05 -1.43 -27.98
C GLU A 516 -2.86 -2.38 -27.91
N GLN A 517 -1.80 -2.12 -28.69
CA GLN A 517 -0.56 -2.89 -28.62
C GLN A 517 0.15 -2.74 -27.26
N TYR A 518 0.13 -1.54 -26.68
CA TYR A 518 0.67 -1.30 -25.35
C TYR A 518 -0.09 -2.11 -24.29
N ILE A 519 -1.43 -2.15 -24.36
CA ILE A 519 -2.26 -2.93 -23.46
C ILE A 519 -2.00 -4.43 -23.62
N ASP A 520 -1.94 -4.93 -24.85
CA ASP A 520 -1.71 -6.35 -25.11
C ASP A 520 -0.33 -6.81 -24.62
N ILE A 521 0.74 -6.07 -24.97
CA ILE A 521 2.11 -6.52 -24.72
C ILE A 521 2.61 -6.12 -23.33
N VAL A 522 2.42 -4.86 -22.92
CA VAL A 522 2.97 -4.33 -21.68
C VAL A 522 2.04 -4.58 -20.51
N MET A 523 0.73 -4.32 -20.70
CA MET A 523 -0.26 -4.53 -19.66
C MET A 523 -0.82 -5.95 -19.64
N GLN A 524 -0.48 -6.81 -20.61
CA GLN A 524 -0.95 -8.20 -20.69
C GLN A 524 -2.49 -8.29 -20.67
N ASN A 525 -3.16 -7.38 -21.37
CA ASN A 525 -4.62 -7.21 -21.39
C ASN A 525 -5.27 -6.89 -20.02
N ASN A 526 -4.47 -6.40 -19.06
CA ASN A 526 -4.91 -6.06 -17.71
C ASN A 526 -5.28 -4.57 -17.53
N ALA A 527 -5.86 -3.96 -18.57
CA ALA A 527 -6.30 -2.57 -18.55
C ALA A 527 -7.28 -2.30 -19.70
N LEU A 528 -8.01 -1.19 -19.62
CA LEU A 528 -8.87 -0.69 -20.70
C LEU A 528 -8.18 0.46 -21.44
N PRO A 529 -8.44 0.66 -22.75
CA PRO A 529 -7.89 1.80 -23.48
C PRO A 529 -8.49 3.11 -22.97
N ALA A 530 -7.63 4.06 -22.58
CA ALA A 530 -8.04 5.42 -22.23
C ALA A 530 -7.92 6.37 -23.41
N TYR A 531 -9.06 6.93 -23.82
CA TYR A 531 -9.14 7.95 -24.86
C TYR A 531 -9.33 9.37 -24.28
N GLY A 532 -9.49 9.46 -22.97
CA GLY A 532 -9.66 10.70 -22.21
C GLY A 532 -9.34 10.50 -20.72
N PRO A 533 -9.47 11.56 -19.91
CA PRO A 533 -9.13 11.55 -18.50
C PRO A 533 -10.13 10.76 -17.65
N LEU A 534 -11.43 10.81 -17.96
CA LEU A 534 -12.47 10.24 -17.11
C LEU A 534 -12.52 8.71 -17.29
N PRO A 535 -12.34 7.89 -16.23
CA PRO A 535 -12.41 6.43 -16.34
C PRO A 535 -13.85 5.90 -16.33
N PRO A 536 -14.09 4.69 -16.86
CA PRO A 536 -15.36 4.00 -16.72
C PRO A 536 -15.83 3.93 -15.27
N GLY A 537 -17.14 4.10 -15.07
CA GLY A 537 -17.79 4.14 -13.75
C GLY A 537 -17.85 5.52 -13.12
N LEU A 538 -16.95 6.45 -13.49
CA LEU A 538 -17.02 7.82 -12.99
C LEU A 538 -18.26 8.52 -13.59
N PRO A 539 -19.09 9.21 -12.78
CA PRO A 539 -20.12 10.09 -13.34
C PRO A 539 -19.51 11.04 -14.36
N GLY A 540 -20.17 11.24 -15.50
CA GLY A 540 -19.67 12.07 -16.59
C GLY A 540 -18.85 11.35 -17.66
N TYR A 541 -18.44 10.09 -17.43
CA TYR A 541 -17.74 9.27 -18.43
C TYR A 541 -18.45 9.29 -19.80
N ASN A 542 -17.72 9.69 -20.84
CA ASN A 542 -18.27 9.97 -22.16
C ASN A 542 -17.90 8.88 -23.16
N THR A 543 -18.81 7.94 -23.41
CA THR A 543 -18.61 6.90 -24.44
C THR A 543 -18.58 7.44 -25.88
N ALA A 544 -18.98 8.71 -26.09
CA ALA A 544 -18.96 9.36 -27.40
C ALA A 544 -17.73 10.26 -27.64
N LEU A 545 -16.82 10.33 -26.65
CA LEU A 545 -15.58 11.11 -26.74
C LEU A 545 -14.80 10.73 -28.01
N GLN A 546 -14.37 11.72 -28.78
CA GLN A 546 -13.51 11.51 -29.94
C GLN A 546 -12.06 11.64 -29.49
N GLY A 547 -11.38 10.51 -29.29
CA GLY A 547 -9.97 10.47 -28.92
C GLY A 547 -9.01 10.69 -30.09
N LEU A 548 -7.72 10.89 -29.77
CA LEU A 548 -6.65 10.80 -30.77
C LEU A 548 -6.34 9.32 -31.08
N PRO A 549 -6.62 8.84 -32.30
CA PRO A 549 -6.39 7.45 -32.67
C PRO A 549 -4.91 7.17 -32.96
N TYR A 550 -4.54 5.89 -33.08
CA TYR A 550 -3.21 5.55 -33.58
C TYR A 550 -3.11 5.85 -35.09
N ASP A 551 -2.35 6.88 -35.47
CA ASP A 551 -2.07 7.29 -36.85
C ASP A 551 -0.64 7.86 -36.98
N PRO A 552 0.36 6.99 -37.23
CA PRO A 552 1.75 7.42 -37.43
C PRO A 552 1.97 8.34 -38.64
N GLU A 553 1.13 8.26 -39.67
CA GLU A 553 1.28 9.10 -40.87
C GLU A 553 0.90 10.53 -40.55
N GLN A 554 -0.28 10.72 -39.94
CA GLN A 554 -0.71 12.02 -39.45
C GLN A 554 0.24 12.56 -38.37
N ALA A 555 0.76 11.70 -37.48
CA ALA A 555 1.74 12.09 -36.47
C ALA A 555 3.00 12.72 -37.07
N ARG A 556 3.57 12.09 -38.12
CA ARG A 556 4.74 12.65 -38.83
C ARG A 556 4.41 13.95 -39.56
N GLN A 557 3.20 14.06 -40.12
CA GLN A 557 2.75 15.30 -40.74
C GLN A 557 2.67 16.44 -39.71
N LEU A 558 2.06 16.20 -38.54
CA LEU A 558 1.97 17.20 -37.48
C LEU A 558 3.34 17.65 -36.97
N LEU A 559 4.32 16.73 -36.84
CA LEU A 559 5.69 17.12 -36.51
C LEU A 559 6.33 18.01 -37.57
N ALA A 560 6.13 17.72 -38.86
CA ALA A 560 6.64 18.54 -39.95
C ALA A 560 6.01 19.94 -39.98
N GLU A 561 4.74 20.05 -39.60
CA GLU A 561 4.01 21.32 -39.51
C GLU A 561 4.14 22.02 -38.14
N SER A 562 4.82 21.41 -37.18
CA SER A 562 5.12 22.02 -35.89
C SER A 562 6.07 23.20 -36.07
N LYS A 563 6.17 24.06 -35.05
CA LYS A 563 7.13 25.17 -35.04
C LYS A 563 8.60 24.70 -35.06
N TYR A 564 8.85 23.42 -34.80
CA TYR A 564 10.17 22.78 -34.90
C TYR A 564 10.47 22.30 -36.33
N GLY A 565 9.47 22.20 -37.22
CA GLY A 565 9.72 21.88 -38.63
C GLY A 565 10.24 20.46 -38.90
N GLY A 566 9.97 19.51 -37.98
CA GLY A 566 10.31 18.09 -38.12
C GLY A 566 11.29 17.55 -37.08
N VAL A 567 11.52 16.24 -37.15
CA VAL A 567 12.27 15.46 -36.14
C VAL A 567 13.72 15.90 -36.00
N ASP A 568 14.40 16.23 -37.10
CA ASP A 568 15.82 16.62 -37.12
C ASP A 568 16.11 17.95 -36.40
N GLN A 569 15.06 18.73 -36.09
CA GLN A 569 15.13 20.03 -35.45
C GLN A 569 14.58 20.03 -34.02
N LEU A 570 14.10 18.88 -33.52
CA LEU A 570 13.66 18.77 -32.14
C LEU A 570 14.86 18.87 -31.18
N PRO A 571 14.72 19.56 -30.04
CA PRO A 571 15.70 19.45 -28.96
C PRO A 571 15.73 18.02 -28.40
N PRO A 572 16.80 17.63 -27.69
CA PRO A 572 16.81 16.37 -26.95
C PRO A 572 15.58 16.26 -26.03
N ILE A 573 14.98 15.07 -26.01
CA ILE A 573 13.81 14.77 -25.19
C ILE A 573 14.23 13.82 -24.07
N ILE A 574 14.00 14.26 -22.84
CA ILE A 574 14.31 13.53 -21.62
C ILE A 574 13.00 13.03 -21.01
N TYR A 575 12.94 11.73 -20.77
CA TYR A 575 11.91 11.08 -19.97
C TYR A 575 12.45 10.87 -18.56
N THR A 576 11.87 11.56 -17.59
CA THR A 576 12.23 11.42 -16.19
C THR A 576 11.38 10.32 -15.54
N ALA A 577 12.03 9.32 -14.96
CA ALA A 577 11.41 8.15 -14.35
C ALA A 577 11.93 7.93 -12.93
N GLY A 578 11.09 7.33 -12.07
CA GLY A 578 11.50 6.83 -10.77
C GLY A 578 12.07 5.41 -10.88
N GLY A 579 13.21 5.15 -10.26
CA GLY A 579 13.86 3.84 -10.28
C GLY A 579 15.28 3.86 -9.71
N HIS A 580 15.94 2.70 -9.76
CA HIS A 580 17.31 2.55 -9.26
C HIS A 580 18.27 2.17 -10.39
N GLY A 581 19.39 2.88 -10.49
CA GLY A 581 20.44 2.61 -11.47
C GLY A 581 19.97 2.73 -12.91
N SER A 582 20.47 1.86 -13.79
CA SER A 582 20.16 1.87 -15.23
C SER A 582 18.95 1.01 -15.60
N ASP A 583 18.13 0.59 -14.63
CA ASP A 583 16.93 -0.20 -14.90
C ASP A 583 15.80 0.69 -15.45
N ILE A 584 15.41 0.45 -16.70
CA ILE A 584 14.34 1.19 -17.37
C ILE A 584 13.11 0.31 -17.41
N GLY A 585 12.04 0.76 -16.75
CA GLY A 585 10.77 0.03 -16.70
C GLY A 585 10.22 -0.32 -18.09
N GLY A 586 9.55 -1.47 -18.20
CA GLY A 586 9.00 -1.98 -19.47
C GLY A 586 8.09 -0.99 -20.18
N SER A 587 7.27 -0.24 -19.45
CA SER A 587 6.40 0.82 -20.00
C SER A 587 7.17 1.94 -20.69
N VAL A 588 8.21 2.47 -20.04
CA VAL A 588 9.04 3.55 -20.59
C VAL A 588 9.79 3.07 -21.82
N SER A 589 10.34 1.85 -21.76
CA SER A 589 11.02 1.22 -22.89
C SER A 589 10.09 1.04 -24.10
N ALA A 590 8.85 0.59 -23.87
CA ALA A 590 7.87 0.40 -24.94
C ALA A 590 7.46 1.72 -25.60
N LEU A 591 7.22 2.77 -24.80
CA LEU A 591 6.90 4.12 -25.32
C LEU A 591 8.05 4.68 -26.16
N ALA A 592 9.27 4.63 -25.63
CA ALA A 592 10.46 5.07 -26.36
C ALA A 592 10.63 4.31 -27.68
N GLN A 593 10.39 2.99 -27.67
CA GLN A 593 10.45 2.17 -28.88
C GLN A 593 9.37 2.54 -29.90
N MET A 594 8.13 2.76 -29.46
CA MET A 594 7.03 3.16 -30.34
C MET A 594 7.31 4.52 -30.99
N TRP A 595 7.76 5.52 -30.23
CA TRP A 595 8.11 6.82 -30.80
C TRP A 595 9.34 6.75 -31.72
N GLN A 596 10.34 5.92 -31.40
CA GLN A 596 11.48 5.69 -32.29
C GLN A 596 11.05 5.04 -33.61
N GLN A 597 10.14 4.07 -33.58
CA GLN A 597 9.64 3.38 -34.78
C GLN A 597 8.72 4.27 -35.62
N ASN A 598 7.79 4.98 -34.97
CA ASN A 598 6.72 5.70 -35.66
C ASN A 598 7.13 7.13 -36.06
N LEU A 599 7.99 7.77 -35.26
CA LEU A 599 8.42 9.16 -35.46
C LEU A 599 9.91 9.28 -35.79
N GLY A 600 10.74 8.27 -35.51
CA GLY A 600 12.19 8.37 -35.67
C GLY A 600 12.89 9.11 -34.50
N ILE A 601 12.17 9.37 -33.41
CA ILE A 601 12.66 10.13 -32.25
C ILE A 601 13.32 9.22 -31.23
N THR A 602 14.52 9.57 -30.78
CA THR A 602 15.21 8.91 -29.67
C THR A 602 14.90 9.62 -28.35
N ILE A 603 14.41 8.88 -27.36
CA ILE A 603 14.15 9.36 -26.01
C ILE A 603 15.33 9.00 -25.09
N THR A 604 15.81 9.98 -24.33
CA THR A 604 16.80 9.75 -23.26
C THR A 604 16.05 9.53 -21.95
N VAL A 605 16.34 8.46 -21.22
CA VAL A 605 15.69 8.19 -19.93
C VAL A 605 16.61 8.64 -18.80
N GLU A 606 16.11 9.51 -17.92
CA GLU A 606 16.75 9.89 -16.66
C GLU A 606 16.06 9.17 -15.51
N ASN A 607 16.80 8.33 -14.79
CA ASN A 607 16.27 7.57 -13.66
C ASN A 607 16.67 8.22 -12.33
N LEU A 608 15.67 8.59 -11.52
CA LEU A 608 15.83 9.23 -10.23
C LEU A 608 15.41 8.28 -9.12
N GLU A 609 16.06 8.39 -7.96
CA GLU A 609 15.64 7.67 -6.76
C GLU A 609 14.16 7.99 -6.44
N PRO A 610 13.32 6.99 -6.11
CA PRO A 610 11.86 7.14 -6.01
C PRO A 610 11.34 8.28 -5.13
N ASP A 611 11.88 8.45 -3.91
CA ASP A 611 11.44 9.54 -3.01
C ASP A 611 11.79 10.89 -3.63
N LYS A 612 13.01 11.03 -4.15
CA LYS A 612 13.43 12.23 -4.88
C LYS A 612 12.59 12.50 -6.14
N TYR A 613 12.25 11.45 -6.90
CA TYR A 613 11.40 11.56 -8.08
C TYR A 613 10.02 12.11 -7.69
N SER A 614 9.40 11.53 -6.65
CA SER A 614 8.12 11.99 -6.12
C SER A 614 8.18 13.45 -5.69
N ASP A 615 9.19 13.83 -4.90
CA ASP A 615 9.37 15.22 -4.44
C ASP A 615 9.49 16.21 -5.61
N LEU A 616 10.24 15.86 -6.66
CA LEU A 616 10.41 16.71 -7.84
C LEU A 616 9.14 16.82 -8.67
N VAL A 617 8.39 15.71 -8.83
CA VAL A 617 7.09 15.74 -9.50
C VAL A 617 6.14 16.67 -8.76
N HIS A 618 5.95 16.51 -7.45
CA HIS A 618 5.04 17.35 -6.67
C HIS A 618 5.49 18.81 -6.57
N ALA A 619 6.79 19.08 -6.71
CA ALA A 619 7.34 20.44 -6.78
C ALA A 619 7.25 21.09 -8.18
N GLY A 620 6.68 20.42 -9.19
CA GLY A 620 6.62 20.90 -10.58
C GLY A 620 7.99 20.95 -11.27
N GLN A 621 8.96 20.16 -10.80
CA GLN A 621 10.36 20.11 -11.25
C GLN A 621 10.70 18.76 -11.91
N HIS A 622 9.74 18.16 -12.59
CA HIS A 622 9.81 16.81 -13.18
C HIS A 622 10.49 16.73 -14.56
N GLY A 623 10.82 17.86 -15.19
CA GLY A 623 11.37 17.87 -16.55
C GLY A 623 10.29 17.79 -17.64
N GLN A 624 10.70 17.42 -18.87
CA GLN A 624 9.86 17.54 -20.08
C GLN A 624 8.73 16.50 -20.17
N LEU A 625 8.99 15.28 -19.71
CA LEU A 625 8.14 14.11 -19.96
C LEU A 625 8.30 13.11 -18.82
N PHE A 626 7.20 12.61 -18.26
CA PHE A 626 7.22 11.58 -17.22
C PHE A 626 5.92 10.77 -17.16
N SER A 627 5.95 9.63 -16.48
CA SER A 627 4.75 8.82 -16.21
C SER A 627 3.90 9.50 -15.13
N GLY A 628 2.61 9.69 -15.40
CA GLY A 628 1.63 10.12 -14.42
C GLY A 628 0.42 9.20 -14.37
N GLY A 629 -0.47 9.51 -13.45
CA GLY A 629 -1.75 8.85 -13.32
C GLY A 629 -2.58 9.56 -12.28
N TRP A 630 -3.90 9.40 -12.37
CA TRP A 630 -4.81 9.91 -11.37
C TRP A 630 -5.85 8.87 -11.06
N CYS A 631 -6.17 8.71 -9.78
CA CYS A 631 -7.25 7.88 -9.28
C CYS A 631 -8.30 8.78 -8.67
N ALA A 632 -9.57 8.44 -8.84
CA ALA A 632 -10.65 9.21 -8.26
C ALA A 632 -10.55 9.21 -6.73
N ASP A 633 -10.41 10.39 -6.14
CA ASP A 633 -10.49 10.59 -4.69
C ASP A 633 -11.95 10.60 -4.22
N TYR A 634 -12.82 11.05 -5.11
CA TYR A 634 -14.27 11.01 -5.01
C TYR A 634 -14.90 10.91 -6.41
N PRO A 635 -16.10 10.35 -6.54
CA PRO A 635 -16.70 10.02 -7.84
C PRO A 635 -17.32 11.25 -8.53
N ASP A 636 -16.51 12.24 -8.91
CA ASP A 636 -16.97 13.45 -9.60
C ASP A 636 -15.97 13.89 -10.71
N PRO A 637 -16.45 14.34 -11.90
CA PRO A 637 -15.57 14.85 -12.97
C PRO A 637 -14.61 15.96 -12.55
N GLU A 638 -14.99 16.79 -11.59
CA GLU A 638 -14.15 17.91 -11.10
C GLU A 638 -12.80 17.40 -10.59
N ASN A 639 -12.79 16.23 -9.95
CA ASN A 639 -11.58 15.60 -9.41
C ASN A 639 -10.54 15.25 -10.48
N PHE A 640 -10.94 15.14 -11.76
CA PHE A 640 -10.03 14.96 -12.87
C PHE A 640 -9.87 16.27 -13.65
N ALA A 641 -10.99 16.84 -14.11
CA ALA A 641 -10.97 17.92 -15.08
C ALA A 641 -10.42 19.23 -14.49
N ASP A 642 -10.92 19.67 -13.33
CA ASP A 642 -10.42 20.88 -12.67
C ASP A 642 -9.05 20.64 -12.05
N VAL A 643 -8.90 19.55 -11.30
CA VAL A 643 -7.68 19.26 -10.52
C VAL A 643 -6.44 19.10 -11.43
N LEU A 644 -6.59 18.47 -12.60
CA LEU A 644 -5.45 18.15 -13.48
C LEU A 644 -5.26 19.12 -14.64
N PHE A 645 -6.30 19.81 -15.10
CA PHE A 645 -6.24 20.56 -16.37
C PHE A 645 -6.66 22.03 -16.27
N HIS A 646 -7.17 22.50 -15.13
CA HIS A 646 -7.39 23.94 -14.95
C HIS A 646 -6.06 24.67 -14.85
N THR A 647 -5.94 25.84 -15.50
CA THR A 647 -4.74 26.67 -15.42
C THR A 647 -4.44 27.05 -13.97
N GLY A 648 -3.24 26.74 -13.48
CA GLY A 648 -2.80 27.07 -12.12
C GLY A 648 -3.32 26.16 -11.02
N ALA A 649 -4.02 25.07 -11.36
CA ALA A 649 -4.31 24.01 -10.39
C ALA A 649 -3.01 23.35 -9.91
N GLN A 650 -2.94 23.02 -8.62
CA GLN A 650 -1.72 22.48 -8.00
C GLN A 650 -1.30 21.11 -8.58
N GLN A 651 -2.27 20.31 -9.01
CA GLN A 651 -2.03 18.97 -9.60
C GLN A 651 -1.96 18.99 -11.13
N ASN A 652 -2.00 20.17 -11.75
CA ASN A 652 -1.73 20.33 -13.18
C ASN A 652 -0.21 20.29 -13.43
N GLN A 653 0.36 19.10 -13.27
CA GLN A 653 1.78 18.83 -13.44
C GLN A 653 2.23 18.96 -14.91
N GLY A 654 1.29 18.97 -15.87
CA GLY A 654 1.61 19.23 -17.27
C GLY A 654 1.76 20.72 -17.61
N HIS A 655 1.53 21.62 -16.65
CA HIS A 655 1.42 23.07 -16.88
C HIS A 655 0.49 23.42 -18.06
N TYR A 656 -0.56 22.62 -18.28
CA TYR A 656 -1.54 22.86 -19.33
C TYR A 656 -2.29 24.15 -19.08
N SER A 657 -2.56 24.92 -20.14
CA SER A 657 -3.35 26.14 -20.04
C SER A 657 -4.14 26.36 -21.32
N ASN A 658 -5.47 26.43 -21.16
CA ASN A 658 -6.38 26.76 -22.24
C ASN A 658 -7.56 27.57 -21.69
N PRO A 659 -7.70 28.85 -22.08
CA PRO A 659 -8.77 29.71 -21.55
C PRO A 659 -10.20 29.22 -21.83
N GLN A 660 -10.42 28.43 -22.89
CA GLN A 660 -11.73 27.85 -23.18
C GLN A 660 -12.05 26.69 -22.23
N VAL A 661 -11.05 25.84 -21.96
CA VAL A 661 -11.16 24.78 -20.96
C VAL A 661 -11.43 25.41 -19.59
N ASP A 662 -10.62 26.39 -19.17
CA ASP A 662 -10.81 27.09 -17.90
C ASP A 662 -12.23 27.66 -17.78
N ALA A 663 -12.72 28.35 -18.82
CA ALA A 663 -14.07 28.92 -18.80
C ALA A 663 -15.19 27.87 -18.68
N LEU A 664 -15.00 26.67 -19.25
CA LEU A 664 -15.96 25.57 -19.13
C LEU A 664 -15.92 24.95 -17.73
N LEU A 665 -14.73 24.73 -17.18
CA LEU A 665 -14.54 24.17 -15.84
C LEU A 665 -15.09 25.13 -14.76
N GLU A 666 -14.79 26.42 -14.88
CA GLU A 666 -15.32 27.48 -14.01
C GLU A 666 -16.85 27.53 -13.98
N GLN A 667 -17.50 27.28 -15.12
CA GLN A 667 -18.96 27.16 -15.19
C GLN A 667 -19.47 25.84 -14.61
N ALA A 668 -18.82 24.73 -14.94
CA ALA A 668 -19.25 23.39 -14.54
C ALA A 668 -19.19 23.20 -13.03
N ARG A 669 -18.15 23.74 -12.39
CA ARG A 669 -17.88 23.54 -10.96
C ARG A 669 -18.89 24.22 -10.02
N ILE A 670 -19.67 25.18 -10.54
CA ILE A 670 -20.75 25.88 -9.79
C ILE A 670 -22.16 25.58 -10.33
N GLU A 671 -22.28 24.79 -11.40
CA GLU A 671 -23.57 24.45 -12.01
C GLU A 671 -24.31 23.42 -11.14
N ARG A 672 -25.58 23.71 -10.82
CA ARG A 672 -26.39 22.88 -9.93
C ARG A 672 -27.25 21.87 -10.70
N ASP A 673 -27.53 22.13 -11.97
CA ASP A 673 -28.19 21.15 -12.83
C ASP A 673 -27.20 20.06 -13.25
N VAL A 674 -27.43 18.83 -12.76
CA VAL A 674 -26.51 17.70 -12.97
C VAL A 674 -26.28 17.42 -14.45
N ALA A 675 -27.33 17.45 -15.29
CA ALA A 675 -27.20 17.12 -16.70
C ALA A 675 -26.38 18.18 -17.45
N LYS A 676 -26.66 19.46 -17.21
CA LYS A 676 -25.91 20.57 -17.80
C LYS A 676 -24.45 20.58 -17.31
N ARG A 677 -24.23 20.29 -16.02
CA ARG A 677 -22.89 20.15 -15.44
C ARG A 677 -22.08 19.07 -16.15
N MET A 678 -22.63 17.88 -16.34
CA MET A 678 -21.95 16.80 -17.07
C MET A 678 -21.63 17.21 -18.51
N GLN A 679 -22.56 17.89 -19.21
CA GLN A 679 -22.32 18.38 -20.57
C GLN A 679 -21.16 19.38 -20.66
N LEU A 680 -20.99 20.26 -19.65
CA LEU A 680 -19.87 21.20 -19.60
C LEU A 680 -18.54 20.47 -19.41
N TYR A 681 -18.48 19.48 -18.51
CA TYR A 681 -17.28 18.65 -18.35
C TYR A 681 -16.94 17.87 -19.60
N GLN A 682 -17.92 17.30 -20.30
CA GLN A 682 -17.68 16.57 -21.55
C GLN A 682 -17.17 17.48 -22.68
N GLN A 683 -17.58 18.75 -22.70
CA GLN A 683 -17.02 19.74 -23.65
C GLN A 683 -15.57 20.09 -23.30
N ALA A 684 -15.26 20.28 -22.01
CA ALA A 684 -13.89 20.52 -21.56
C ALA A 684 -13.00 19.32 -21.86
N GLU A 685 -13.48 18.10 -21.60
CA GLU A 685 -12.81 16.84 -21.88
C GLU A 685 -12.41 16.72 -23.36
N GLN A 686 -13.32 17.05 -24.28
CA GLN A 686 -13.04 17.00 -25.71
C GLN A 686 -11.89 17.95 -26.09
N LEU A 687 -11.85 19.18 -25.55
CA LEU A 687 -10.77 20.13 -25.80
C LEU A 687 -9.42 19.67 -25.24
N ILE A 688 -9.42 19.12 -24.02
CA ILE A 688 -8.22 18.57 -23.35
C ILE A 688 -7.59 17.46 -24.21
N VAL A 689 -8.44 16.59 -24.77
CA VAL A 689 -8.04 15.48 -25.64
C VAL A 689 -7.57 15.96 -27.00
N ASP A 690 -8.33 16.87 -27.63
CA ASP A 690 -8.01 17.43 -28.95
C ASP A 690 -6.63 18.12 -28.95
N GLU A 691 -6.29 18.84 -27.89
CA GLU A 691 -4.99 19.52 -27.75
C GLU A 691 -3.86 18.63 -27.21
N ALA A 692 -4.14 17.35 -26.97
CA ALA A 692 -3.22 16.41 -26.34
C ALA A 692 -2.56 17.03 -25.10
N ALA A 693 -3.36 17.53 -24.15
CA ALA A 693 -2.83 18.11 -22.91
C ALA A 693 -1.86 17.16 -22.21
N VAL A 694 -2.17 15.87 -22.28
CA VAL A 694 -1.35 14.71 -21.90
C VAL A 694 -1.62 13.56 -22.88
N LEU A 695 -0.81 12.52 -22.86
CA LEU A 695 -1.10 11.28 -23.59
C LEU A 695 -1.80 10.28 -22.65
N PHE A 696 -3.08 10.02 -22.89
CA PHE A 696 -3.84 9.01 -22.14
C PHE A 696 -3.46 7.60 -22.56
N THR A 697 -3.04 6.76 -21.60
CA THR A 697 -2.60 5.38 -21.86
C THR A 697 -3.72 4.39 -21.59
N THR A 698 -4.12 4.23 -20.33
CA THR A 698 -5.05 3.17 -19.92
C THR A 698 -5.97 3.61 -18.79
N HIS A 699 -7.18 3.05 -18.74
CA HIS A 699 -7.98 3.02 -17.51
C HIS A 699 -7.71 1.72 -16.78
N SER A 700 -7.56 1.78 -15.47
CA SER A 700 -7.15 0.64 -14.66
C SER A 700 -8.29 -0.34 -14.41
N LEU A 701 -7.95 -1.63 -14.43
CA LEU A 701 -8.77 -2.69 -13.85
C LEU A 701 -8.17 -3.09 -12.50
N SER A 702 -9.01 -3.64 -11.63
CA SER A 702 -8.58 -4.22 -10.36
C SER A 702 -9.00 -5.68 -10.29
N HIS A 703 -8.04 -6.51 -9.93
CA HIS A 703 -8.18 -7.95 -9.79
C HIS A 703 -7.60 -8.33 -8.44
N VAL A 704 -8.44 -8.85 -7.54
CA VAL A 704 -8.00 -9.25 -6.20
C VAL A 704 -8.52 -10.63 -5.86
N LEU A 705 -7.72 -11.42 -5.15
CA LEU A 705 -8.23 -12.61 -4.46
C LEU A 705 -8.61 -12.22 -3.04
N VAL A 706 -9.75 -12.73 -2.58
CA VAL A 706 -10.30 -12.46 -1.25
C VAL A 706 -10.67 -13.77 -0.59
N LYS A 707 -10.14 -14.00 0.62
CA LYS A 707 -10.39 -15.26 1.32
C LYS A 707 -11.88 -15.49 1.57
N PRO A 708 -12.39 -16.71 1.37
CA PRO A 708 -13.84 -16.98 1.42
C PRO A 708 -14.46 -16.79 2.81
N TYR A 709 -13.65 -16.85 3.88
CA TYR A 709 -14.09 -16.53 5.23
C TYR A 709 -14.22 -15.02 5.50
N LEU A 710 -13.60 -14.15 4.69
CA LEU A 710 -13.74 -12.70 4.84
C LEU A 710 -15.10 -12.26 4.27
N GLN A 711 -16.04 -11.91 5.15
CA GLN A 711 -17.38 -11.47 4.79
C GLN A 711 -17.45 -9.95 4.71
N GLY A 712 -18.31 -9.44 3.83
CA GLY A 712 -18.56 -8.00 3.67
C GLY A 712 -17.60 -7.27 2.73
N TYR A 713 -16.60 -7.98 2.17
CA TYR A 713 -15.67 -7.38 1.21
C TYR A 713 -16.40 -7.02 -0.09
N VAL A 714 -16.26 -5.75 -0.48
CA VAL A 714 -16.72 -5.22 -1.77
C VAL A 714 -15.51 -4.61 -2.45
N LEU A 715 -15.23 -5.03 -3.69
CA LEU A 715 -14.22 -4.36 -4.50
C LEU A 715 -14.76 -3.00 -4.93
N THR A 716 -14.28 -1.94 -4.27
CA THR A 716 -14.68 -0.56 -4.58
C THR A 716 -13.74 0.04 -5.62
N PRO A 717 -14.25 0.88 -6.53
CA PRO A 717 -13.44 1.50 -7.58
C PRO A 717 -12.60 2.69 -7.09
N ILE A 718 -12.75 3.08 -5.82
CA ILE A 718 -11.94 4.09 -5.12
C ILE A 718 -11.63 3.58 -3.70
N SER A 719 -10.63 4.18 -3.05
CA SER A 719 -10.27 3.87 -1.66
C SER A 719 -11.34 4.39 -0.68
N ILE A 720 -11.85 3.52 0.19
CA ILE A 720 -12.78 3.83 1.28
C ILE A 720 -12.34 3.10 2.57
N PRO A 721 -12.80 3.48 3.79
CA PRO A 721 -12.51 2.72 5.00
C PRO A 721 -13.32 1.41 5.04
N LEU A 722 -12.98 0.46 4.18
CA LEU A 722 -13.75 -0.78 3.99
C LEU A 722 -13.68 -1.69 5.22
N GLU A 723 -12.55 -1.68 5.94
CA GLU A 723 -12.21 -2.61 7.01
C GLU A 723 -13.23 -2.59 8.15
N ARG A 724 -13.86 -1.43 8.41
CA ARG A 724 -14.89 -1.29 9.45
C ARG A 724 -16.17 -2.10 9.15
N TYR A 725 -16.40 -2.46 7.88
CA TYR A 725 -17.57 -3.23 7.45
C TYR A 725 -17.29 -4.74 7.33
N LEU A 726 -16.04 -5.17 7.51
CA LEU A 726 -15.63 -6.56 7.32
C LEU A 726 -15.88 -7.41 8.57
N SER A 727 -15.99 -8.72 8.37
CA SER A 727 -16.01 -9.72 9.44
C SER A 727 -15.38 -11.03 9.00
N ILE A 728 -14.88 -11.81 9.97
CA ILE A 728 -14.29 -13.13 9.71
C ILE A 728 -15.29 -14.21 10.12
N ASP A 729 -15.61 -15.09 9.19
CA ASP A 729 -16.36 -16.33 9.44
C ASP A 729 -15.38 -17.41 9.92
N ALA A 730 -15.26 -17.55 11.24
CA ALA A 730 -14.32 -18.49 11.86
C ALA A 730 -14.61 -19.96 11.53
N ASP A 731 -15.83 -20.31 11.13
CA ASP A 731 -16.17 -21.69 10.74
C ASP A 731 -15.70 -21.99 9.31
N LYS A 732 -15.65 -20.99 8.42
CA LYS A 732 -15.02 -21.12 7.09
C LYS A 732 -13.49 -21.07 7.12
N MET A 733 -12.89 -20.65 8.23
CA MET A 733 -11.44 -20.59 8.40
C MET A 733 -10.85 -21.90 8.93
N LYS A 734 -11.63 -22.71 9.66
CA LYS A 734 -11.26 -24.03 10.18
C LYS A 734 -11.48 -25.11 9.12
#